data_AF-A0A1G9SCG8-F1
#
_entry.id   AF-A0A1G9SCG8-F1
#
_cell.length_a   1.000
_cell.length_b   1.000
_cell.length_c   1.000
_cell.angle_alpha   90.00
_cell.angle_beta   90.00
_cell.angle_gamma   90.00
#
_symmetry.space_group_name_H-M   'P 1'
#
loop_
_entity.id
_entity.type
_entity.pdbx_description
1 polymer ?
#
loop_
_entity_poly.entity_id
_entity_poly.type
_entity_poly.pdbx_seq_one_letter_code
_entity_poly.pdbx_strand_id
1 'polypeptide(L)'
;MGVVCMSSGPMAGRGCWKFWVQLVFVAALSCFSVGAVFAQGVESFEGAFPPEGWSLYNAGDSLPWEKSYAQVHSGGGSAVHTHNSTAYQDSWLITPQISVAHGDVVSFWEYTTYASWYDKHSLWVCEQDCLAPPMNWMEMQEFAAPVGGWREQTVDLSAYAGSQVYLAFRYQGENAAMWFIDDVAFPQQEVIPPVEADFDFAPTGGIAPLWVEFTDQSTGSPTGWSWYFGDEDFSEEWSPLTVNAGWAERARHSSVVLPDGTILLMGGSVPLVGNTNDIWKSLDGGLSWQQVSAAAAWPERQQHSTVVLPDGSVVLMGGWYQNDVWMTEDQGESWTLQNAAAGWAQRIGHSSVVLSDGTILLMGGFEAGAHKNDVWRSTDRGVTWEKVVENAEWPVRAAHKSVVLPDDRIVILGGADSNWDNLNDVWLSNDGGATWEQMTASAAWPERHAHAAVSLPDGSILLLGGRGGDYGPYFNDIWLSRDQGATWTQVSESTGWSQRFDHAAVVAPDGGVLVLGGMETGGGPYVNDVWRLETVGSTEQDPDHLYSVSGSYQVALRAYNNFGFSTIIKPLSVGVSEFAVGSGTPEDPYQIATAEQLDAVRNYLDRHFILTADIDLSVYSDGEGWEPVGTMSDPFVGTFSGEGHSISSMNVNRPLEDNLGLFGYVRGAEIQGLNLEAINVVGRNVVGALVGMAHQNCLIEDVSAFGSVAGSSYVGGLVGELSTSGIIRNAQFSGTVSGEYQTGGLVGYSGHSSLLSDSFSTGQVVGGEATGGLTGSNSFNNLITRSYSSSEVVGSGDNVGGLVGINYASRILEAYATGDVEGGYKVGGLVGYLQGDNASWLTDVYATGDAIGEYDYVGGLIGEGTNATITNAYAVGVVQGDSYLGGLVGIQSGLNVFNSYYNSETTGQSDTGKGEPKTTAELQQLATFTGWAIVADATIDQGFPLLTWRVQQSYLDDPTWVIGTKPPAFSVTPDAGAGGSISPGSVQSIPNGATTSFTISPDDGYAIAGVTGCGGSLLGNIYTTAAITQACNVIATFQLTAVDPVDPDPVDPEPILPVLIEGDYFDAPQIVASHRLTRRDPQSEAVLSITRAHSEVPNSTTLVDDENPDNPSVITAADIVTEGRTITLQAEAYGDGRAVHRVLLITEGSENEIITQAASRFTGAFTLIEEQGRVTTWAPLPQINGHQWRAVVETQPDGESRLWYEVCEAQCDNELNWAHSSVTLPGDQAFEAGNEIEVEEDILEGVQMRIKTNVTREIHF
;
A
#
# COMPACT_ATOMS: atom_id res chain seq x y z
N MET A 1 52.28 -19.30 -24.52
CA MET A 1 53.41 -20.02 -23.87
C MET A 1 53.00 -20.32 -22.43
N GLY A 2 53.33 -21.49 -21.88
CA GLY A 2 52.85 -21.90 -20.55
C GLY A 2 53.90 -21.75 -19.44
N VAL A 3 53.45 -21.43 -18.23
CA VAL A 3 54.17 -21.61 -16.96
C VAL A 3 53.19 -22.18 -15.95
N VAL A 4 53.64 -23.13 -15.12
CA VAL A 4 52.84 -23.82 -14.09
C VAL A 4 53.28 -23.32 -12.71
N CYS A 5 52.33 -23.14 -11.78
CA CYS A 5 52.60 -23.23 -10.35
C CYS A 5 51.36 -23.70 -9.58
N MET A 6 51.55 -24.37 -8.43
CA MET A 6 50.50 -25.11 -7.72
C MET A 6 50.21 -24.55 -6.31
N SER A 7 48.93 -24.63 -5.91
CA SER A 7 48.40 -24.89 -4.56
C SER A 7 49.17 -24.44 -3.30
N SER A 8 48.57 -23.59 -2.48
CA SER A 8 48.10 -23.92 -1.10
C SER A 8 47.48 -22.70 -0.39
N GLY A 9 46.49 -22.94 0.48
CA GLY A 9 45.89 -21.93 1.38
C GLY A 9 46.28 -22.16 2.85
N PRO A 10 45.48 -21.69 3.86
CA PRO A 10 44.19 -21.01 3.73
C PRO A 10 43.92 -19.82 4.72
N MET A 11 42.76 -19.18 4.53
CA MET A 11 41.91 -18.46 5.52
C MET A 11 42.29 -17.08 6.13
N ALA A 12 41.24 -16.23 6.13
CA ALA A 12 40.85 -15.19 7.10
C ALA A 12 41.61 -13.84 7.18
N GLY A 13 40.88 -12.74 6.93
CA GLY A 13 41.30 -11.38 7.35
C GLY A 13 40.65 -10.20 6.62
N ARG A 14 39.45 -9.76 7.09
CA ARG A 14 38.80 -8.42 6.95
C ARG A 14 39.26 -7.49 5.81
N GLY A 15 38.33 -7.13 4.91
CA GLY A 15 38.60 -6.31 3.71
C GLY A 15 38.74 -4.79 3.94
N CYS A 16 38.92 -4.07 2.83
CA CYS A 16 38.85 -2.61 2.73
C CYS A 16 38.51 -2.15 1.29
N TRP A 17 38.22 -0.86 1.16
CA TRP A 17 37.63 -0.19 0.00
C TRP A 17 38.61 0.32 -1.08
N LYS A 18 38.05 0.55 -2.28
CA LYS A 18 38.30 1.66 -3.25
C LYS A 18 39.48 1.64 -4.27
N PHE A 19 39.06 1.99 -5.50
CA PHE A 19 39.68 2.88 -6.53
C PHE A 19 40.48 2.32 -7.74
N TRP A 20 39.86 2.48 -8.92
CA TRP A 20 40.35 3.09 -10.18
C TRP A 20 41.75 2.78 -10.73
N VAL A 21 41.79 2.22 -11.94
CA VAL A 21 42.83 2.48 -12.96
C VAL A 21 42.20 2.53 -14.36
N GLN A 22 42.26 3.69 -15.03
CA GLN A 22 42.23 3.77 -16.51
C GLN A 22 43.67 3.69 -17.03
N LEU A 23 43.90 3.02 -18.18
CA LEU A 23 44.87 3.46 -19.21
C LEU A 23 44.89 2.57 -20.47
N VAL A 24 44.35 3.11 -21.56
CA VAL A 24 44.86 3.09 -22.95
C VAL A 24 45.59 1.83 -23.47
N PHE A 25 45.08 1.28 -24.57
CA PHE A 25 45.91 0.90 -25.72
C PHE A 25 45.23 1.27 -27.04
N VAL A 26 46.03 1.63 -28.07
CA VAL A 26 45.56 2.15 -29.36
C VAL A 26 46.30 1.47 -30.52
N ALA A 27 45.57 1.26 -31.61
CA ALA A 27 46.00 0.92 -32.97
C ALA A 27 46.73 -0.42 -33.23
N ALA A 28 46.04 -1.31 -33.96
CA ALA A 28 46.63 -2.08 -35.07
C ALA A 28 45.55 -2.66 -36.01
N LEU A 29 44.93 -1.84 -36.86
CA LEU A 29 44.27 -2.33 -38.09
C LEU A 29 44.93 -1.67 -39.31
N SER A 30 45.11 -2.48 -40.36
CA SER A 30 45.70 -2.04 -41.63
C SER A 30 45.06 -2.77 -42.80
N CYS A 31 44.46 -2.02 -43.72
CA CYS A 31 44.11 -2.43 -45.09
C CYS A 31 43.28 -3.71 -45.25
N PHE A 32 41.96 -3.55 -45.26
CA PHE A 32 41.19 -3.96 -46.43
C PHE A 32 40.40 -2.76 -46.97
N SER A 33 40.24 -2.67 -48.28
CA SER A 33 39.67 -1.50 -48.95
C SER A 33 38.17 -1.68 -49.17
N VAL A 34 37.36 -1.16 -48.25
CA VAL A 34 35.98 -0.75 -48.56
C VAL A 34 36.05 0.40 -49.58
N GLY A 35 35.04 0.52 -50.44
CA GLY A 35 34.91 1.70 -51.31
C GLY A 35 34.81 2.97 -50.45
N ALA A 36 35.68 3.95 -50.67
CA ALA A 36 35.78 5.11 -49.80
C ALA A 36 34.58 6.07 -49.99
N VAL A 37 33.53 5.84 -49.20
CA VAL A 37 32.59 6.90 -48.80
C VAL A 37 33.42 7.91 -48.01
N PHE A 38 33.40 9.18 -48.42
CA PHE A 38 34.18 10.22 -47.75
C PHE A 38 33.56 10.53 -46.39
N ALA A 39 34.41 10.63 -45.36
CA ALA A 39 34.00 11.17 -44.07
C ALA A 39 33.61 12.64 -44.26
N GLN A 40 32.32 12.97 -44.08
CA GLN A 40 31.82 14.33 -44.21
C GLN A 40 32.43 15.24 -43.14
N GLY A 41 32.81 16.46 -43.53
CA GLY A 41 33.53 17.40 -42.69
C GLY A 41 33.80 18.72 -43.42
N VAL A 42 34.79 19.49 -42.95
CA VAL A 42 35.14 20.80 -43.53
C VAL A 42 36.31 20.67 -44.50
N GLU A 43 36.09 20.99 -45.77
CA GLU A 43 37.14 21.15 -46.78
C GLU A 43 37.59 22.62 -46.82
N SER A 44 38.76 22.89 -46.24
CA SER A 44 39.44 24.19 -46.23
C SER A 44 40.54 24.31 -47.29
N PHE A 45 40.53 23.44 -48.30
CA PHE A 45 41.44 23.42 -49.45
C PHE A 45 42.94 23.38 -49.11
N GLU A 46 43.33 23.03 -47.88
CA GLU A 46 44.71 22.96 -47.40
C GLU A 46 45.55 21.91 -48.13
N GLY A 47 44.92 20.88 -48.69
CA GLY A 47 45.57 19.76 -49.37
C GLY A 47 45.99 20.00 -50.83
N ALA A 48 45.84 18.96 -51.64
CA ALA A 48 45.98 19.01 -53.09
C ALA A 48 44.76 19.70 -53.75
N PHE A 49 44.86 20.04 -55.03
CA PHE A 49 43.75 20.64 -55.78
C PHE A 49 43.54 19.96 -57.15
N PRO A 50 42.30 19.57 -57.52
CA PRO A 50 41.13 19.49 -56.64
C PRO A 50 41.40 18.55 -55.44
N PRO A 51 40.69 18.70 -54.31
CA PRO A 51 40.84 17.78 -53.18
C PRO A 51 40.42 16.35 -53.56
N GLU A 52 40.74 15.37 -52.72
CA GLU A 52 40.44 13.97 -53.03
C GLU A 52 38.92 13.74 -53.14
N GLY A 53 38.47 12.99 -54.16
CA GLY A 53 37.05 12.78 -54.47
C GLY A 53 36.35 13.94 -55.19
N TRP A 54 36.87 15.17 -55.12
CA TRP A 54 36.33 16.32 -55.88
C TRP A 54 36.73 16.22 -57.36
N SER A 55 35.92 16.82 -58.24
CA SER A 55 36.19 16.85 -59.69
C SER A 55 35.98 18.23 -60.32
N LEU A 56 36.60 18.45 -61.47
CA LEU A 56 36.56 19.71 -62.22
C LEU A 56 35.93 19.49 -63.59
N TYR A 57 34.98 20.35 -63.97
CA TYR A 57 34.38 20.33 -65.31
C TYR A 57 34.39 21.72 -65.94
N ASN A 58 34.99 21.81 -67.13
CA ASN A 58 35.12 23.04 -67.93
C ASN A 58 34.38 22.87 -69.25
N ALA A 59 33.36 23.68 -69.54
CA ALA A 59 32.57 23.57 -70.77
C ALA A 59 33.25 24.19 -72.02
N GLY A 60 34.56 23.99 -72.18
CA GLY A 60 35.39 24.57 -73.25
C GLY A 60 36.35 25.69 -72.81
N ASP A 61 36.45 25.92 -71.50
CA ASP A 61 37.21 27.03 -70.90
C ASP A 61 38.73 26.89 -70.96
N SER A 62 39.42 28.04 -70.83
CA SER A 62 40.88 28.13 -70.98
C SER A 62 41.68 28.00 -69.68
N LEU A 63 41.05 28.26 -68.53
CA LEU A 63 41.55 27.92 -67.18
C LEU A 63 40.40 27.32 -66.34
N PRO A 64 40.66 26.31 -65.49
CA PRO A 64 39.70 25.78 -64.53
C PRO A 64 39.70 26.58 -63.22
N TRP A 65 38.89 26.13 -62.25
CA TRP A 65 39.16 26.37 -60.84
C TRP A 65 40.58 25.92 -60.46
N GLU A 66 41.24 26.65 -59.57
CA GLU A 66 42.57 26.33 -59.01
C GLU A 66 42.64 26.67 -57.50
N LYS A 67 43.80 26.41 -56.88
CA LYS A 67 44.05 26.74 -55.46
C LYS A 67 44.72 28.10 -55.30
N SER A 68 44.07 28.96 -54.52
CA SER A 68 44.55 30.28 -54.09
C SER A 68 45.49 30.18 -52.89
N TYR A 69 46.46 31.09 -52.85
CA TYR A 69 47.18 31.52 -51.64
C TYR A 69 47.05 33.05 -51.43
N ALA A 70 46.16 33.69 -52.20
CA ALA A 70 46.13 35.14 -52.38
C ALA A 70 45.00 35.81 -51.59
N GLN A 71 43.82 35.18 -51.58
CA GLN A 71 42.76 35.39 -50.59
C GLN A 71 42.43 34.01 -50.02
N VAL A 72 42.31 33.95 -48.70
CA VAL A 72 42.08 32.75 -47.88
C VAL A 72 41.24 33.20 -46.68
N HIS A 73 40.31 32.38 -46.20
CA HIS A 73 39.47 32.65 -45.03
C HIS A 73 40.10 32.07 -43.76
N SER A 74 40.37 30.77 -43.75
CA SER A 74 41.07 30.06 -42.68
C SER A 74 42.26 29.25 -43.24
N GLY A 75 43.20 28.84 -42.39
CA GLY A 75 44.37 28.07 -42.85
C GLY A 75 45.35 28.86 -43.73
N GLY A 76 45.62 28.34 -44.93
CA GLY A 76 46.71 28.72 -45.82
C GLY A 76 46.43 28.56 -47.32
N GLY A 77 45.24 28.11 -47.74
CA GLY A 77 44.79 28.12 -49.13
C GLY A 77 43.26 28.12 -49.26
N SER A 78 42.75 28.45 -50.45
CA SER A 78 41.31 28.38 -50.76
C SER A 78 41.10 27.83 -52.18
N ALA A 79 39.87 27.44 -52.54
CA ALA A 79 39.48 27.32 -53.94
C ALA A 79 39.32 28.70 -54.57
N VAL A 80 39.59 28.83 -55.88
CA VAL A 80 39.34 30.05 -56.64
C VAL A 80 39.07 29.76 -58.12
N HIS A 81 38.17 30.52 -58.77
CA HIS A 81 38.10 30.63 -60.22
C HIS A 81 38.86 31.88 -60.70
N THR A 82 39.79 31.72 -61.64
CA THR A 82 40.71 32.81 -62.05
C THR A 82 40.67 33.09 -63.56
N HIS A 83 40.21 34.29 -63.96
CA HIS A 83 40.74 34.93 -65.17
C HIS A 83 40.54 36.45 -65.18
N ASN A 84 41.21 37.08 -66.15
CA ASN A 84 40.86 38.37 -66.74
C ASN A 84 40.65 38.10 -68.25
N SER A 85 39.46 37.62 -68.66
CA SER A 85 39.15 37.14 -70.02
C SER A 85 37.92 37.82 -70.60
N THR A 86 37.97 38.26 -71.85
CA THR A 86 36.79 38.79 -72.57
C THR A 86 36.04 37.69 -73.35
N ALA A 87 36.05 36.46 -72.84
CA ALA A 87 35.30 35.34 -73.36
C ALA A 87 34.54 34.68 -72.21
N TYR A 88 33.27 34.36 -72.44
CA TYR A 88 32.38 33.72 -71.47
C TYR A 88 32.96 32.40 -70.98
N GLN A 89 32.96 32.18 -69.66
CA GLN A 89 33.39 30.93 -69.01
C GLN A 89 32.21 30.26 -68.29
N ASP A 90 32.25 28.93 -68.17
CA ASP A 90 31.26 28.07 -67.50
C ASP A 90 32.00 26.87 -66.87
N SER A 91 32.42 27.06 -65.62
CA SER A 91 33.42 26.24 -64.91
C SER A 91 32.90 25.75 -63.56
N TRP A 92 33.02 24.45 -63.32
CA TRP A 92 32.40 23.74 -62.21
C TRP A 92 33.46 23.08 -61.32
N LEU A 93 33.32 23.28 -60.00
CA LEU A 93 34.02 22.54 -58.96
C LEU A 93 33.00 21.64 -58.25
N ILE A 94 33.10 20.34 -58.46
CA ILE A 94 32.11 19.32 -58.08
C ILE A 94 32.62 18.55 -56.85
N THR A 95 31.75 18.35 -55.86
CA THR A 95 32.05 17.63 -54.61
C THR A 95 32.12 16.12 -54.82
N PRO A 96 32.60 15.33 -53.83
CA PRO A 96 32.22 13.94 -53.69
C PRO A 96 30.69 13.79 -53.54
N GLN A 97 30.19 12.55 -53.62
CA GLN A 97 28.80 12.26 -53.26
C GLN A 97 28.61 12.37 -51.74
N ILE A 98 27.47 12.91 -51.31
CA ILE A 98 27.12 13.13 -49.91
C ILE A 98 25.74 12.58 -49.56
N SER A 99 25.64 11.97 -48.39
CA SER A 99 24.37 11.68 -47.70
C SER A 99 23.67 13.00 -47.33
N VAL A 100 22.34 13.02 -47.37
CA VAL A 100 21.52 14.14 -46.88
C VAL A 100 20.40 13.64 -45.96
N ALA A 101 20.34 14.17 -44.74
CA ALA A 101 19.27 13.97 -43.77
C ALA A 101 18.29 15.17 -43.75
N HIS A 102 17.20 15.06 -42.97
CA HIS A 102 16.24 16.16 -42.83
C HIS A 102 16.83 17.27 -41.93
N GLY A 103 16.88 18.51 -42.44
CA GLY A 103 17.44 19.65 -41.72
C GLY A 103 18.92 19.93 -42.06
N ASP A 104 19.53 19.08 -42.89
CA ASP A 104 20.92 19.24 -43.33
C ASP A 104 21.13 20.53 -44.11
N VAL A 105 22.28 21.16 -43.86
CA VAL A 105 22.75 22.33 -44.59
C VAL A 105 24.19 22.12 -45.05
N VAL A 106 24.55 22.67 -46.20
CA VAL A 106 25.95 22.92 -46.57
C VAL A 106 26.26 24.39 -46.26
N SER A 107 27.39 24.67 -45.60
CA SER A 107 27.91 26.02 -45.48
C SER A 107 29.29 26.15 -46.12
N PHE A 108 29.62 27.37 -46.53
CA PHE A 108 30.94 27.70 -47.08
C PHE A 108 31.15 29.21 -47.03
N TRP A 109 32.40 29.64 -46.98
CA TRP A 109 32.76 31.04 -47.05
C TRP A 109 33.08 31.43 -48.50
N GLU A 110 32.53 32.55 -48.97
CA GLU A 110 32.84 33.12 -50.28
C GLU A 110 33.46 34.51 -50.21
N TYR A 111 34.31 34.81 -51.20
CA TYR A 111 34.85 36.14 -51.44
C TYR A 111 34.92 36.42 -52.94
N THR A 112 34.76 37.67 -53.36
CA THR A 112 34.81 38.05 -54.78
C THR A 112 35.65 39.29 -54.99
N THR A 113 36.75 39.15 -55.73
CA THR A 113 37.50 40.33 -56.21
C THR A 113 36.86 40.86 -57.49
N TYR A 114 37.03 42.16 -57.74
CA TYR A 114 36.54 42.84 -58.93
C TYR A 114 35.02 42.71 -59.19
N ALA A 115 34.22 42.60 -58.13
CA ALA A 115 32.76 42.42 -58.15
C ALA A 115 31.94 43.39 -59.05
N SER A 116 32.53 44.50 -59.53
CA SER A 116 31.97 45.34 -60.61
C SER A 116 31.89 44.63 -61.98
N TRP A 117 32.48 43.44 -62.09
CA TRP A 117 32.51 42.57 -63.27
C TRP A 117 31.95 41.17 -62.98
N TYR A 118 31.19 41.02 -61.89
CA TYR A 118 30.42 39.81 -61.59
C TYR A 118 29.33 39.59 -62.66
N ASP A 119 29.04 38.33 -62.95
CA ASP A 119 27.97 37.91 -63.86
C ASP A 119 27.05 36.88 -63.16
N LYS A 120 27.53 35.65 -62.88
CA LYS A 120 26.78 34.66 -62.09
C LYS A 120 27.66 33.65 -61.32
N HIS A 121 27.43 33.53 -60.02
CA HIS A 121 27.95 32.45 -59.16
C HIS A 121 26.78 31.61 -58.64
N SER A 122 26.91 30.29 -58.53
CA SER A 122 25.78 29.41 -58.14
C SER A 122 26.20 28.05 -57.56
N LEU A 123 25.33 27.45 -56.73
CA LEU A 123 25.43 26.08 -56.25
C LEU A 123 24.38 25.22 -56.97
N TRP A 124 24.81 24.07 -57.48
CA TRP A 124 23.99 23.10 -58.20
C TRP A 124 24.03 21.75 -57.50
N VAL A 125 23.00 20.93 -57.72
CA VAL A 125 22.83 19.59 -57.15
C VAL A 125 22.45 18.58 -58.24
N CYS A 126 22.85 17.32 -58.06
CA CYS A 126 22.47 16.21 -58.92
C CYS A 126 22.41 14.90 -58.13
N GLU A 127 21.38 14.08 -58.38
CA GLU A 127 21.16 12.80 -57.68
C GLU A 127 21.67 11.60 -58.48
N GLN A 128 21.61 11.63 -59.82
CA GLN A 128 21.96 10.50 -60.70
C GLN A 128 22.57 10.95 -62.05
N ASP A 129 23.47 10.14 -62.61
CA ASP A 129 24.20 10.37 -63.88
C ASP A 129 25.06 11.67 -63.94
N CYS A 130 25.51 12.16 -62.79
CA CYS A 130 26.08 13.50 -62.61
C CYS A 130 27.43 13.80 -63.31
N LEU A 131 28.09 12.79 -63.91
CA LEU A 131 29.45 12.89 -64.46
C LEU A 131 29.57 13.66 -65.79
N ALA A 132 28.48 14.25 -66.32
CA ALA A 132 28.49 15.06 -67.53
C ALA A 132 27.59 16.32 -67.43
N PRO A 133 28.01 17.36 -66.68
CA PRO A 133 27.28 18.63 -66.62
C PRO A 133 27.08 19.26 -68.01
N PRO A 134 26.00 20.05 -68.22
CA PRO A 134 24.95 20.42 -67.27
C PRO A 134 23.73 19.49 -67.29
N MET A 135 23.78 18.31 -67.93
CA MET A 135 22.61 17.41 -67.95
C MET A 135 22.37 16.82 -66.55
N ASN A 136 21.09 16.70 -66.17
CA ASN A 136 20.61 16.22 -64.86
C ASN A 136 21.00 17.06 -63.63
N TRP A 137 21.75 18.14 -63.79
CA TRP A 137 22.06 19.09 -62.72
C TRP A 137 20.96 20.15 -62.57
N MET A 138 20.56 20.43 -61.33
CA MET A 138 19.58 21.45 -60.96
C MET A 138 20.25 22.58 -60.17
N GLU A 139 19.80 23.83 -60.37
CA GLU A 139 20.31 24.98 -59.61
C GLU A 139 19.61 25.04 -58.23
N MET A 140 20.40 25.08 -57.16
CA MET A 140 19.88 25.30 -55.80
C MET A 140 19.77 26.79 -55.50
N GLN A 141 20.87 27.53 -55.71
CA GLN A 141 20.98 28.92 -55.27
C GLN A 141 22.00 29.70 -56.11
N GLU A 142 21.65 30.93 -56.47
CA GLU A 142 22.55 31.92 -57.07
C GLU A 142 23.08 32.87 -55.99
N PHE A 143 24.38 33.20 -56.02
CA PHE A 143 25.05 34.02 -55.01
C PHE A 143 25.48 35.37 -55.58
N ALA A 144 24.77 36.43 -55.22
CA ALA A 144 25.14 37.79 -55.59
C ALA A 144 26.49 38.20 -54.97
N ALA A 145 27.37 38.81 -55.78
CA ALA A 145 28.75 39.11 -55.40
C ALA A 145 28.91 39.77 -54.00
N PRO A 146 29.66 39.16 -53.07
CA PRO A 146 29.93 39.75 -51.75
C PRO A 146 30.74 41.04 -51.88
N VAL A 147 30.11 42.17 -51.54
CA VAL A 147 30.73 43.50 -51.59
C VAL A 147 31.48 43.80 -50.29
N GLY A 148 32.76 43.41 -50.22
CA GLY A 148 33.71 43.98 -49.26
C GLY A 148 34.06 43.14 -48.03
N GLY A 149 34.10 41.81 -48.14
CA GLY A 149 34.58 40.91 -47.09
C GLY A 149 34.27 39.45 -47.44
N TRP A 150 34.92 38.51 -46.74
CA TRP A 150 34.47 37.11 -46.75
C TRP A 150 33.05 37.03 -46.18
N ARG A 151 32.20 36.18 -46.76
CA ARG A 151 30.80 36.01 -46.37
C ARG A 151 30.42 34.53 -46.40
N GLU A 152 29.95 34.02 -45.27
CA GLU A 152 29.34 32.69 -45.19
C GLU A 152 28.04 32.63 -46.01
N GLN A 153 27.89 31.56 -46.78
CA GLN A 153 26.59 31.06 -47.24
C GLN A 153 26.21 29.84 -46.42
N THR A 154 24.90 29.63 -46.29
CA THR A 154 24.30 28.39 -45.82
C THR A 154 23.19 28.04 -46.79
N VAL A 155 23.16 26.81 -47.28
CA VAL A 155 22.14 26.34 -48.24
C VAL A 155 21.47 25.09 -47.67
N ASP A 156 20.14 25.12 -47.58
CA ASP A 156 19.30 24.04 -47.09
C ASP A 156 19.26 22.89 -48.11
N LEU A 157 19.56 21.68 -47.63
CA LEU A 157 19.54 20.44 -48.40
C LEU A 157 18.28 19.61 -48.16
N SER A 158 17.38 20.00 -47.23
CA SER A 158 16.24 19.20 -46.75
C SER A 158 15.28 18.71 -47.85
N ALA A 159 15.24 19.38 -49.01
CA ALA A 159 14.50 18.92 -50.19
C ALA A 159 15.01 17.60 -50.80
N TYR A 160 16.20 17.15 -50.40
CA TYR A 160 16.89 15.93 -50.84
C TYR A 160 17.13 14.96 -49.67
N ALA A 161 16.44 15.11 -48.55
CA ALA A 161 16.57 14.22 -47.39
C ALA A 161 16.25 12.77 -47.77
N GLY A 162 17.18 11.85 -47.48
CA GLY A 162 17.15 10.45 -47.89
C GLY A 162 17.87 10.15 -49.21
N SER A 163 18.29 11.16 -49.98
CA SER A 163 19.07 10.99 -51.21
C SER A 163 20.59 11.03 -50.99
N GLN A 164 21.33 10.47 -51.94
CA GLN A 164 22.79 10.54 -52.08
C GLN A 164 23.14 11.48 -53.24
N VAL A 165 23.58 12.71 -52.95
CA VAL A 165 23.68 13.78 -53.97
C VAL A 165 25.13 14.22 -54.23
N TYR A 166 25.39 14.76 -55.42
CA TYR A 166 26.58 15.55 -55.71
C TYR A 166 26.22 17.03 -55.69
N LEU A 167 27.08 17.87 -55.14
CA LEU A 167 26.99 19.33 -55.21
C LEU A 167 28.05 19.90 -56.15
N ALA A 168 27.81 21.09 -56.70
CA ALA A 168 28.77 21.76 -57.57
C ALA A 168 28.72 23.29 -57.48
N PHE A 169 29.89 23.90 -57.24
CA PHE A 169 30.10 25.33 -57.31
C PHE A 169 30.37 25.73 -58.77
N ARG A 170 29.45 26.47 -59.37
CA ARG A 170 29.47 26.86 -60.77
C ARG A 170 29.71 28.37 -60.91
N TYR A 171 30.84 28.72 -61.52
CA TYR A 171 31.10 30.07 -62.02
C TYR A 171 30.61 30.19 -63.46
N GLN A 172 29.89 31.26 -63.77
CA GLN A 172 29.52 31.65 -65.12
C GLN A 172 29.81 33.14 -65.34
N GLY A 173 30.45 33.51 -66.46
CA GLY A 173 30.55 34.92 -66.82
C GLY A 173 31.69 35.36 -67.74
N GLU A 174 31.68 36.66 -68.07
CA GLU A 174 32.74 37.37 -68.80
C GLU A 174 33.54 38.34 -67.91
N ASN A 175 34.78 38.63 -68.30
CA ASN A 175 35.71 39.62 -67.72
C ASN A 175 36.58 39.12 -66.57
N ALA A 176 36.62 39.84 -65.43
CA ALA A 176 37.73 39.79 -64.48
C ALA A 176 37.33 39.58 -63.01
N ALA A 177 36.08 39.19 -62.74
CA ALA A 177 35.69 38.75 -61.40
C ALA A 177 36.39 37.42 -61.08
N MET A 178 36.82 37.25 -59.83
CA MET A 178 37.38 35.99 -59.32
C MET A 178 36.58 35.60 -58.08
N TRP A 179 35.95 34.42 -58.13
CA TRP A 179 35.24 33.84 -56.99
C TRP A 179 36.20 32.97 -56.20
N PHE A 180 36.34 33.25 -54.90
CA PHE A 180 37.08 32.42 -53.96
C PHE A 180 36.07 31.71 -53.05
N ILE A 181 36.31 30.43 -52.78
CA ILE A 181 35.50 29.61 -51.88
C ILE A 181 36.43 28.93 -50.88
N ASP A 182 36.01 28.87 -49.64
CA ASP A 182 36.80 28.35 -48.52
C ASP A 182 35.91 27.75 -47.42
N ASP A 183 36.52 26.97 -46.52
CA ASP A 183 35.88 26.30 -45.39
C ASP A 183 34.49 25.67 -45.74
N VAL A 184 34.44 24.80 -46.75
CA VAL A 184 33.20 24.14 -47.19
C VAL A 184 32.83 23.03 -46.19
N ALA A 185 31.83 23.27 -45.36
CA ALA A 185 31.32 22.34 -44.36
C ALA A 185 30.11 21.58 -44.88
N PHE A 186 30.22 20.25 -44.93
CA PHE A 186 29.10 19.34 -45.12
C PHE A 186 28.45 18.98 -43.76
N PRO A 187 27.20 18.49 -43.75
CA PRO A 187 26.61 17.90 -42.55
C PRO A 187 27.51 16.81 -41.97
N GLN A 188 27.65 16.74 -40.64
CA GLN A 188 28.29 15.60 -39.99
C GLN A 188 27.22 14.57 -39.62
N GLN A 189 27.30 13.38 -40.19
CA GLN A 189 26.60 12.22 -39.65
C GLN A 189 27.21 11.89 -38.28
N GLU A 190 26.45 12.06 -37.19
CA GLU A 190 26.89 11.64 -35.86
C GLU A 190 27.05 10.11 -35.85
N VAL A 191 28.26 9.66 -35.54
CA VAL A 191 28.55 8.24 -35.28
C VAL A 191 28.13 7.94 -33.85
N ILE A 192 26.82 7.78 -33.66
CA ILE A 192 26.26 7.28 -32.40
C ILE A 192 26.83 5.85 -32.17
N PRO A 193 27.43 5.57 -31.00
CA PRO A 193 27.94 4.23 -30.72
C PRO A 193 26.78 3.23 -30.56
N PRO A 194 27.01 1.92 -30.73
CA PRO A 194 25.98 0.90 -30.52
C PRO A 194 25.33 1.03 -29.14
N VAL A 195 24.03 0.71 -29.06
CA VAL A 195 23.31 0.72 -27.78
C VAL A 195 23.89 -0.34 -26.84
N GLU A 196 24.09 0.02 -25.58
CA GLU A 196 24.48 -0.90 -24.51
C GLU A 196 23.43 -0.74 -23.39
N ALA A 197 22.61 -1.78 -23.18
CA ALA A 197 21.48 -1.70 -22.24
C ALA A 197 21.93 -1.93 -20.80
N ASP A 198 21.49 -1.06 -19.88
CA ASP A 198 21.65 -1.23 -18.43
C ASP A 198 20.47 -0.56 -17.70
N PHE A 199 20.15 -0.99 -16.48
CA PHE A 199 19.09 -0.39 -15.65
C PHE A 199 19.27 -0.71 -14.17
N ASP A 200 18.90 0.20 -13.28
CA ASP A 200 18.76 -0.10 -11.84
C ASP A 200 17.28 -0.11 -11.42
N PHE A 201 16.97 -0.60 -10.22
CA PHE A 201 15.60 -0.70 -9.72
C PHE A 201 15.53 -0.63 -8.20
N ALA A 202 14.42 -0.10 -7.67
CA ALA A 202 14.18 0.06 -6.24
C ALA A 202 12.71 -0.27 -5.86
N PRO A 203 12.47 -0.99 -4.75
CA PRO A 203 13.43 -1.70 -3.92
C PRO A 203 13.99 -2.95 -4.62
N THR A 204 15.18 -3.40 -4.24
CA THR A 204 15.83 -4.59 -4.84
C THR A 204 15.23 -5.93 -4.35
N GLY A 205 13.95 -5.94 -3.99
CA GLY A 205 13.22 -7.06 -3.37
C GLY A 205 12.35 -6.61 -2.19
N GLY A 206 11.28 -7.37 -1.94
CA GLY A 206 10.25 -7.06 -0.93
C GLY A 206 9.25 -8.22 -0.79
N ILE A 207 8.03 -7.95 -0.34
CA ILE A 207 6.91 -8.92 -0.27
C ILE A 207 5.78 -8.51 -1.21
N ALA A 208 5.06 -9.48 -1.79
CA ALA A 208 3.92 -9.19 -2.66
C ALA A 208 2.72 -8.68 -1.82
N PRO A 209 1.94 -7.69 -2.30
CA PRO A 209 2.11 -6.96 -3.57
C PRO A 209 3.25 -5.93 -3.49
N LEU A 210 4.21 -5.99 -4.44
CA LEU A 210 5.40 -5.12 -4.44
C LEU A 210 5.41 -4.19 -5.66
N TRP A 211 5.31 -2.88 -5.41
CA TRP A 211 5.70 -1.86 -6.39
C TRP A 211 7.23 -1.77 -6.48
N VAL A 212 7.74 -1.69 -7.71
CA VAL A 212 9.17 -1.49 -8.02
C VAL A 212 9.30 -0.42 -9.09
N GLU A 213 10.07 0.61 -8.78
CA GLU A 213 10.49 1.68 -9.70
C GLU A 213 11.72 1.19 -10.49
N PHE A 214 11.71 1.31 -11.82
CA PHE A 214 12.84 0.97 -12.68
C PHE A 214 13.46 2.23 -13.31
N THR A 215 14.78 2.26 -13.46
CA THR A 215 15.51 3.43 -14.00
C THR A 215 16.50 3.00 -15.08
N ASP A 216 16.34 3.53 -16.29
CA ASP A 216 17.24 3.29 -17.42
C ASP A 216 18.64 3.84 -17.14
N GLN A 217 19.66 3.04 -17.45
CA GLN A 217 21.08 3.42 -17.44
C GLN A 217 21.76 3.14 -18.79
N SER A 218 20.98 2.85 -19.84
CA SER A 218 21.47 2.46 -21.15
C SER A 218 22.28 3.57 -21.83
N THR A 219 23.29 3.17 -22.59
CA THR A 219 24.16 4.09 -23.35
C THR A 219 24.03 3.86 -24.86
N GLY A 220 24.66 4.71 -25.67
CA GLY A 220 24.53 4.67 -27.13
C GLY A 220 23.32 5.41 -27.70
N SER A 221 22.75 6.36 -26.95
CA SER A 221 21.56 7.13 -27.33
C SER A 221 20.42 6.24 -27.84
N PRO A 222 19.78 5.45 -26.96
CA PRO A 222 18.56 4.72 -27.30
C PRO A 222 17.46 5.68 -27.74
N THR A 223 16.60 5.21 -28.64
CA THR A 223 15.40 5.91 -29.12
C THR A 223 14.12 5.13 -28.80
N GLY A 224 14.23 4.04 -28.03
CA GLY A 224 13.13 3.21 -27.57
C GLY A 224 13.61 2.13 -26.60
N TRP A 225 12.69 1.70 -25.75
CA TRP A 225 12.87 0.70 -24.70
C TRP A 225 11.78 -0.37 -24.80
N SER A 226 12.09 -1.57 -24.32
CA SER A 226 11.22 -2.74 -24.33
C SER A 226 11.48 -3.53 -23.06
N TRP A 227 10.62 -3.34 -22.07
CA TRP A 227 10.70 -3.98 -20.76
C TRP A 227 9.94 -5.30 -20.73
N TYR A 228 10.52 -6.27 -20.05
CA TYR A 228 9.90 -7.53 -19.66
C TYR A 228 10.11 -7.71 -18.16
N PHE A 229 9.04 -7.72 -17.38
CA PHE A 229 9.07 -7.81 -15.92
C PHE A 229 9.13 -9.26 -15.41
N GLY A 230 8.81 -10.24 -16.26
CA GLY A 230 8.94 -11.67 -16.01
C GLY A 230 7.66 -12.33 -15.50
N ASP A 231 6.57 -11.57 -15.36
CA ASP A 231 5.23 -12.01 -14.96
C ASP A 231 4.16 -11.83 -16.05
N GLU A 232 4.53 -11.37 -17.25
CA GLU A 232 3.65 -11.31 -18.42
C GLU A 232 3.00 -12.67 -18.70
N ASP A 233 1.68 -12.73 -18.87
CA ASP A 233 0.98 -13.98 -19.18
C ASP A 233 0.91 -14.31 -20.68
N PHE A 234 1.20 -13.31 -21.54
CA PHE A 234 1.17 -13.36 -23.01
C PHE A 234 -0.22 -13.64 -23.62
N SER A 235 -1.29 -13.54 -22.84
CA SER A 235 -2.67 -13.88 -23.25
C SER A 235 -3.35 -12.86 -24.18
N GLU A 236 -2.72 -11.71 -24.40
CA GLU A 236 -3.20 -10.58 -25.19
C GLU A 236 -3.68 -10.93 -26.61
N GLU A 237 -4.66 -10.16 -27.12
CA GLU A 237 -5.24 -10.43 -28.44
C GLU A 237 -4.27 -10.09 -29.58
N TRP A 238 -3.99 -11.08 -30.42
CA TRP A 238 -3.20 -10.91 -31.64
C TRP A 238 -3.90 -9.99 -32.65
N SER A 239 -3.22 -8.91 -33.04
CA SER A 239 -3.74 -7.94 -34.00
C SER A 239 -3.49 -8.37 -35.46
N PRO A 240 -4.48 -8.30 -36.36
CA PRO A 240 -4.29 -8.50 -37.79
C PRO A 240 -3.71 -7.22 -38.43
N LEU A 241 -2.39 -7.04 -38.29
CA LEU A 241 -1.66 -5.86 -38.77
C LEU A 241 -1.89 -5.57 -40.26
N THR A 242 -1.86 -6.62 -41.09
CA THR A 242 -2.38 -6.56 -42.47
C THR A 242 -3.14 -7.84 -42.84
N VAL A 243 -4.32 -7.69 -43.45
CA VAL A 243 -5.10 -8.83 -44.00
C VAL A 243 -4.67 -9.23 -45.42
N ASN A 244 -3.81 -8.42 -46.04
CA ASN A 244 -3.18 -8.67 -47.34
C ASN A 244 -1.98 -7.71 -47.46
N ALA A 245 -0.77 -8.22 -47.27
CA ALA A 245 0.46 -7.44 -47.25
C ALA A 245 1.01 -7.06 -48.65
N GLY A 246 0.24 -7.27 -49.73
CA GLY A 246 0.62 -6.92 -51.10
C GLY A 246 1.58 -7.88 -51.79
N TRP A 247 2.45 -8.58 -51.05
CA TRP A 247 3.24 -9.70 -51.57
C TRP A 247 2.38 -10.94 -51.80
N ALA A 248 2.72 -11.78 -52.79
CA ALA A 248 1.92 -12.95 -53.15
C ALA A 248 1.87 -14.02 -52.03
N GLU A 249 0.67 -14.57 -51.80
CA GLU A 249 0.35 -15.70 -50.92
C GLU A 249 1.42 -16.80 -50.95
N ARG A 250 2.06 -17.10 -49.80
CA ARG A 250 3.23 -17.99 -49.77
C ARG A 250 3.50 -18.68 -48.43
N ALA A 251 4.20 -19.81 -48.53
CA ALA A 251 4.72 -20.60 -47.42
C ALA A 251 6.14 -21.07 -47.77
N ARG A 252 6.89 -21.59 -46.78
CA ARG A 252 8.28 -22.07 -46.95
C ARG A 252 9.26 -20.98 -47.43
N HIS A 253 8.84 -19.73 -47.25
CA HIS A 253 9.68 -18.54 -47.36
C HIS A 253 10.55 -18.41 -46.09
N SER A 254 11.45 -17.44 -46.09
CA SER A 254 12.12 -17.00 -44.87
C SER A 254 11.82 -15.53 -44.62
N SER A 255 11.85 -15.13 -43.35
CA SER A 255 11.72 -13.72 -42.93
C SER A 255 12.69 -13.46 -41.78
N VAL A 256 13.22 -12.24 -41.72
CA VAL A 256 14.15 -11.78 -40.67
C VAL A 256 13.88 -10.32 -40.31
N VAL A 257 14.36 -9.90 -39.15
CA VAL A 257 14.38 -8.51 -38.69
C VAL A 257 15.83 -8.06 -38.57
N LEU A 258 16.13 -6.88 -39.10
CA LEU A 258 17.44 -6.24 -39.00
C LEU A 258 17.56 -5.40 -37.71
N PRO A 259 18.77 -5.01 -37.29
CA PRO A 259 18.96 -4.23 -36.05
C PRO A 259 18.22 -2.87 -36.04
N ASP A 260 17.98 -2.28 -37.22
CA ASP A 260 17.20 -1.04 -37.42
C ASP A 260 15.67 -1.24 -37.39
N GLY A 261 15.19 -2.48 -37.23
CA GLY A 261 13.77 -2.83 -37.29
C GLY A 261 13.25 -3.16 -38.69
N THR A 262 14.06 -3.05 -39.75
CA THR A 262 13.65 -3.43 -41.11
C THR A 262 13.31 -4.92 -41.17
N ILE A 263 12.09 -5.26 -41.62
CA ILE A 263 11.66 -6.66 -41.77
C ILE A 263 11.84 -7.07 -43.23
N LEU A 264 12.61 -8.12 -43.49
CA LEU A 264 12.74 -8.72 -44.83
C LEU A 264 11.93 -10.01 -44.93
N LEU A 265 11.33 -10.24 -46.10
CA LEU A 265 10.69 -11.49 -46.51
C LEU A 265 11.27 -11.94 -47.86
N MET A 266 11.64 -13.22 -47.95
CA MET A 266 12.46 -13.77 -49.04
C MET A 266 11.94 -15.11 -49.57
N GLY A 267 11.71 -15.16 -50.89
CA GLY A 267 11.45 -16.39 -51.64
C GLY A 267 10.25 -17.21 -51.15
N GLY A 268 10.38 -18.54 -51.20
CA GLY A 268 9.35 -19.50 -50.80
C GLY A 268 8.59 -20.11 -51.97
N SER A 269 7.38 -20.62 -51.69
CA SER A 269 6.50 -21.26 -52.68
C SER A 269 5.18 -20.50 -52.78
N VAL A 270 4.84 -20.06 -54.00
CA VAL A 270 3.62 -19.33 -54.36
C VAL A 270 2.70 -20.19 -55.26
N PRO A 271 1.38 -20.26 -55.00
CA PRO A 271 0.44 -21.01 -55.83
C PRO A 271 0.53 -20.69 -57.33
N LEU A 272 0.51 -21.72 -58.17
CA LEU A 272 0.56 -21.66 -59.64
C LEU A 272 1.82 -21.01 -60.27
N VAL A 273 2.64 -20.30 -59.50
CA VAL A 273 3.94 -19.74 -59.90
C VAL A 273 5.05 -20.77 -59.68
N GLY A 274 5.13 -21.34 -58.47
CA GLY A 274 6.20 -22.28 -58.07
C GLY A 274 7.08 -21.71 -56.96
N ASN A 275 8.37 -22.07 -56.97
CA ASN A 275 9.36 -21.43 -56.11
C ASN A 275 9.56 -19.97 -56.53
N THR A 276 10.03 -19.12 -55.61
CA THR A 276 10.41 -17.73 -55.92
C THR A 276 11.77 -17.34 -55.34
N ASN A 277 12.31 -16.23 -55.84
CA ASN A 277 13.47 -15.51 -55.30
C ASN A 277 13.22 -14.00 -55.26
N ASP A 278 11.96 -13.59 -55.09
CA ASP A 278 11.60 -12.20 -54.84
C ASP A 278 11.85 -11.82 -53.38
N ILE A 279 12.07 -10.51 -53.16
CA ILE A 279 12.45 -9.94 -51.87
C ILE A 279 11.55 -8.73 -51.60
N TRP A 280 11.01 -8.68 -50.38
CA TRP A 280 10.16 -7.60 -49.89
C TRP A 280 10.70 -7.09 -48.56
N LYS A 281 10.58 -5.78 -48.32
CA LYS A 281 10.93 -5.14 -47.05
C LYS A 281 9.78 -4.30 -46.48
N SER A 282 9.68 -4.26 -45.16
CA SER A 282 8.86 -3.31 -44.39
C SER A 282 9.77 -2.49 -43.50
N LEU A 283 9.49 -1.18 -43.42
CA LEU A 283 10.22 -0.19 -42.61
C LEU A 283 9.36 0.33 -41.45
N ASP A 284 8.15 -0.22 -41.28
CA ASP A 284 7.07 0.27 -40.42
C ASP A 284 6.46 -0.87 -39.60
N GLY A 285 7.32 -1.76 -39.08
CA GLY A 285 6.92 -2.84 -38.18
C GLY A 285 5.94 -3.85 -38.80
N GLY A 286 5.90 -3.97 -40.13
CA GLY A 286 5.05 -4.91 -40.89
C GLY A 286 3.77 -4.30 -41.50
N LEU A 287 3.50 -3.01 -41.28
CA LEU A 287 2.29 -2.32 -41.75
C LEU A 287 2.22 -2.14 -43.28
N SER A 288 3.36 -1.89 -43.94
CA SER A 288 3.45 -1.78 -45.40
C SER A 288 4.71 -2.44 -45.94
N TRP A 289 4.64 -2.89 -47.20
CA TRP A 289 5.68 -3.72 -47.82
C TRP A 289 6.05 -3.22 -49.21
N GLN A 290 7.34 -2.94 -49.40
CA GLN A 290 7.95 -2.60 -50.68
C GLN A 290 8.61 -3.85 -51.29
N GLN A 291 8.37 -4.12 -52.57
CA GLN A 291 9.17 -5.10 -53.31
C GLN A 291 10.56 -4.49 -53.60
N VAL A 292 11.59 -5.10 -53.02
CA VAL A 292 13.01 -4.75 -53.23
C VAL A 292 13.47 -5.30 -54.57
N SER A 293 13.22 -6.60 -54.80
CA SER A 293 13.55 -7.26 -56.05
C SER A 293 12.46 -8.25 -56.44
N ALA A 294 12.10 -8.25 -57.73
CA ALA A 294 11.20 -9.25 -58.31
C ALA A 294 11.92 -10.57 -58.67
N ALA A 295 13.26 -10.58 -58.69
CA ALA A 295 14.09 -11.77 -58.86
C ALA A 295 15.54 -11.49 -58.43
N ALA A 296 15.96 -12.04 -57.30
CA ALA A 296 17.31 -11.89 -56.76
C ALA A 296 18.37 -12.69 -57.55
N ALA A 297 19.65 -12.44 -57.27
CA ALA A 297 20.76 -13.14 -57.92
C ALA A 297 20.84 -14.65 -57.57
N TRP A 298 20.24 -15.07 -56.45
CA TRP A 298 20.20 -16.47 -56.00
C TRP A 298 19.02 -17.24 -56.62
N PRO A 299 19.19 -18.54 -56.95
CA PRO A 299 18.11 -19.37 -57.53
C PRO A 299 16.83 -19.50 -56.69
N GLU A 300 15.67 -19.51 -57.37
CA GLU A 300 14.31 -19.74 -56.83
C GLU A 300 14.22 -20.95 -55.90
N ARG A 301 13.80 -20.75 -54.65
CA ARG A 301 13.87 -21.80 -53.62
C ARG A 301 12.84 -21.67 -52.50
N GLN A 302 12.58 -22.80 -51.85
CA GLN A 302 11.72 -22.94 -50.68
C GLN A 302 12.42 -23.81 -49.61
N GLN A 303 12.04 -23.64 -48.34
CA GLN A 303 12.66 -24.32 -47.18
C GLN A 303 14.18 -24.12 -47.09
N HIS A 304 14.62 -22.91 -47.41
CA HIS A 304 15.94 -22.38 -47.12
C HIS A 304 15.95 -21.77 -45.71
N SER A 305 17.13 -21.50 -45.15
CA SER A 305 17.28 -20.73 -43.91
C SER A 305 17.96 -19.39 -44.17
N THR A 306 17.70 -18.44 -43.29
CA THR A 306 18.34 -17.11 -43.28
C THR A 306 18.68 -16.71 -41.85
N VAL A 307 19.79 -16.01 -41.66
CA VAL A 307 20.17 -15.40 -40.37
C VAL A 307 20.67 -13.97 -40.62
N VAL A 308 20.62 -13.13 -39.58
CA VAL A 308 21.16 -11.76 -39.60
C VAL A 308 22.38 -11.72 -38.69
N LEU A 309 23.50 -11.21 -39.21
CA LEU A 309 24.72 -11.03 -38.42
C LEU A 309 24.59 -9.80 -37.50
N PRO A 310 25.39 -9.70 -36.42
CA PRO A 310 25.37 -8.54 -35.51
C PRO A 310 25.64 -7.17 -36.17
N ASP A 311 26.13 -7.13 -37.41
CA ASP A 311 26.31 -5.91 -38.21
C ASP A 311 25.16 -5.60 -39.18
N GLY A 312 24.05 -6.34 -39.10
CA GLY A 312 22.88 -6.21 -39.97
C GLY A 312 22.94 -6.99 -41.30
N SER A 313 24.07 -7.62 -41.62
CA SER A 313 24.22 -8.38 -42.88
C SER A 313 23.38 -9.66 -42.86
N VAL A 314 22.66 -9.96 -43.94
CA VAL A 314 21.75 -11.13 -43.99
C VAL A 314 22.37 -12.24 -44.84
N VAL A 315 22.42 -13.45 -44.28
CA VAL A 315 23.01 -14.65 -44.91
C VAL A 315 21.93 -15.69 -45.20
N LEU A 316 21.83 -16.13 -46.45
CA LEU A 316 20.84 -17.09 -46.98
C LEU A 316 21.51 -18.42 -47.36
N MET A 317 20.92 -19.54 -46.93
CA MET A 317 21.56 -20.86 -46.96
C MET A 317 20.61 -21.99 -47.39
N GLY A 318 21.04 -22.78 -48.39
CA GLY A 318 20.39 -24.04 -48.76
C GLY A 318 18.96 -23.90 -49.30
N GLY A 319 18.12 -24.92 -49.09
CA GLY A 319 16.74 -24.96 -49.59
C GLY A 319 16.62 -25.43 -51.04
N TRP A 320 15.46 -25.99 -51.39
CA TRP A 320 15.14 -26.69 -52.65
C TRP A 320 16.35 -27.32 -53.40
N TYR A 321 17.04 -28.25 -52.74
CA TYR A 321 18.22 -28.96 -53.26
C TYR A 321 19.45 -28.10 -53.58
N GLN A 322 19.61 -26.95 -52.92
CA GLN A 322 20.82 -26.13 -52.97
C GLN A 322 21.73 -26.39 -51.76
N ASN A 323 23.03 -26.11 -51.93
CA ASN A 323 24.04 -26.02 -50.86
C ASN A 323 25.02 -24.85 -51.09
N ASP A 324 24.49 -23.77 -51.66
CA ASP A 324 25.14 -22.48 -51.78
C ASP A 324 24.79 -21.58 -50.58
N VAL A 325 25.62 -20.55 -50.39
CA VAL A 325 25.50 -19.52 -49.36
C VAL A 325 25.63 -18.15 -50.00
N TRP A 326 24.64 -17.31 -49.79
CA TRP A 326 24.53 -15.97 -50.34
C TRP A 326 24.38 -14.94 -49.23
N MET A 327 24.78 -13.69 -49.49
CA MET A 327 24.73 -12.61 -48.51
C MET A 327 24.33 -11.28 -49.16
N THR A 328 23.59 -10.46 -48.41
CA THR A 328 23.39 -9.02 -48.64
C THR A 328 23.96 -8.24 -47.47
N GLU A 329 24.55 -7.08 -47.76
CA GLU A 329 25.03 -6.08 -46.79
C GLU A 329 24.26 -4.74 -46.98
N ASP A 330 23.19 -4.77 -47.78
CA ASP A 330 22.41 -3.62 -48.27
C ASP A 330 20.88 -3.90 -48.23
N GLN A 331 20.41 -4.54 -47.15
CA GLN A 331 18.99 -4.84 -46.89
C GLN A 331 18.25 -5.60 -48.01
N GLY A 332 18.98 -6.40 -48.77
CA GLY A 332 18.46 -7.26 -49.84
C GLY A 332 18.47 -6.65 -51.24
N GLU A 333 18.93 -5.41 -51.41
CA GLU A 333 19.03 -4.72 -52.72
C GLU A 333 20.01 -5.45 -53.66
N SER A 334 21.16 -5.94 -53.15
CA SER A 334 22.11 -6.76 -53.90
C SER A 334 22.59 -8.00 -53.12
N TRP A 335 23.05 -9.02 -53.84
CA TRP A 335 23.41 -10.32 -53.26
C TRP A 335 24.71 -10.89 -53.83
N THR A 336 25.64 -11.20 -52.95
CA THR A 336 26.94 -11.82 -53.25
C THR A 336 26.92 -13.31 -52.91
N LEU A 337 27.41 -14.16 -53.81
CA LEU A 337 27.63 -15.58 -53.57
C LEU A 337 28.91 -15.77 -52.74
N GLN A 338 28.76 -16.07 -51.45
CA GLN A 338 29.88 -16.30 -50.54
C GLN A 338 30.49 -17.70 -50.71
N ASN A 339 29.65 -18.72 -50.90
CA ASN A 339 30.12 -20.09 -51.15
C ASN A 339 29.19 -20.83 -52.13
N ALA A 340 29.74 -21.40 -53.20
CA ALA A 340 28.99 -22.13 -54.22
C ALA A 340 28.67 -23.60 -53.86
N ALA A 341 29.35 -24.16 -52.85
CA ALA A 341 29.17 -25.54 -52.40
C ALA A 341 29.78 -25.69 -50.98
N ALA A 342 29.00 -25.36 -49.95
CA ALA A 342 29.47 -25.13 -48.57
C ALA A 342 29.87 -26.39 -47.77
N GLY A 343 30.31 -27.47 -48.42
CA GLY A 343 30.77 -28.71 -47.78
C GLY A 343 29.65 -29.61 -47.26
N TRP A 344 28.61 -29.04 -46.64
CA TRP A 344 27.35 -29.75 -46.41
C TRP A 344 26.61 -30.01 -47.74
N ALA A 345 25.80 -31.06 -47.74
CA ALA A 345 25.07 -31.51 -48.92
C ALA A 345 23.67 -30.87 -49.02
N GLN A 346 23.17 -30.87 -50.26
CA GLN A 346 21.93 -30.24 -50.71
C GLN A 346 20.71 -30.70 -49.91
N ARG A 347 20.09 -29.77 -49.18
CA ARG A 347 19.06 -30.09 -48.17
C ARG A 347 17.93 -29.06 -48.07
N ILE A 348 16.85 -29.48 -47.42
CA ILE A 348 15.64 -28.70 -47.13
C ILE A 348 15.21 -28.91 -45.68
N GLY A 349 14.56 -27.90 -45.08
CA GLY A 349 13.98 -28.01 -43.75
C GLY A 349 15.02 -28.25 -42.64
N HIS A 350 16.27 -27.85 -42.87
CA HIS A 350 17.29 -27.64 -41.85
C HIS A 350 16.97 -26.36 -41.06
N SER A 351 17.48 -26.28 -39.83
CA SER A 351 17.45 -25.07 -39.03
C SER A 351 18.79 -24.33 -39.13
N SER A 352 18.81 -23.04 -38.83
CA SER A 352 20.05 -22.25 -38.74
C SER A 352 19.88 -21.10 -37.75
N VAL A 353 20.95 -20.78 -37.03
CA VAL A 353 20.99 -19.73 -36.02
C VAL A 353 22.32 -18.98 -36.08
N VAL A 354 22.39 -17.88 -35.34
CA VAL A 354 23.56 -17.01 -35.22
C VAL A 354 23.80 -16.73 -33.73
N LEU A 355 25.07 -16.64 -33.33
CA LEU A 355 25.49 -16.26 -31.97
C LEU A 355 25.93 -14.79 -31.94
N SER A 356 26.06 -14.21 -30.74
CA SER A 356 26.45 -12.81 -30.51
C SER A 356 27.81 -12.43 -31.13
N ASP A 357 28.71 -13.40 -31.29
CA ASP A 357 30.02 -13.24 -31.94
C ASP A 357 29.97 -13.30 -33.49
N GLY A 358 28.79 -13.50 -34.07
CA GLY A 358 28.57 -13.66 -35.51
C GLY A 358 28.79 -15.08 -36.04
N THR A 359 29.04 -16.07 -35.17
CA THR A 359 29.11 -17.48 -35.55
C THR A 359 27.76 -17.96 -36.09
N ILE A 360 27.76 -18.53 -37.30
CA ILE A 360 26.57 -19.13 -37.92
C ILE A 360 26.60 -20.65 -37.69
N LEU A 361 25.47 -21.22 -37.28
CA LEU A 361 25.24 -22.66 -37.20
C LEU A 361 24.15 -23.11 -38.18
N LEU A 362 24.34 -24.29 -38.77
CA LEU A 362 23.36 -24.99 -39.61
C LEU A 362 23.17 -26.42 -39.10
N MET A 363 21.91 -26.84 -38.92
CA MET A 363 21.56 -28.04 -38.14
C MET A 363 20.53 -28.91 -38.86
N GLY A 364 20.84 -30.20 -39.01
CA GLY A 364 19.90 -31.23 -39.47
C GLY A 364 19.29 -30.99 -40.85
N GLY A 365 18.01 -31.36 -41.02
CA GLY A 365 17.27 -31.24 -42.28
C GLY A 365 17.17 -32.54 -43.06
N PHE A 366 16.59 -32.48 -44.26
CA PHE A 366 16.36 -33.63 -45.14
C PHE A 366 17.22 -33.53 -46.41
N GLU A 367 17.95 -34.60 -46.70
CA GLU A 367 18.94 -34.69 -47.78
C GLU A 367 18.79 -36.04 -48.50
N ALA A 368 18.62 -36.01 -49.83
CA ALA A 368 18.67 -37.19 -50.71
C ALA A 368 17.82 -38.43 -50.31
N GLY A 369 16.77 -38.25 -49.49
CA GLY A 369 15.92 -39.34 -48.99
C GLY A 369 16.10 -39.69 -47.51
N ALA A 370 16.97 -38.97 -46.77
CA ALA A 370 17.24 -39.22 -45.36
C ALA A 370 17.25 -37.93 -44.52
N HIS A 371 16.73 -38.03 -43.30
CA HIS A 371 16.85 -37.01 -42.26
C HIS A 371 18.25 -36.98 -41.65
N LYS A 372 18.66 -35.82 -41.09
CA LYS A 372 19.99 -35.59 -40.53
C LYS A 372 19.97 -34.99 -39.11
N ASN A 373 21.07 -35.18 -38.40
CA ASN A 373 21.42 -34.52 -37.13
C ASN A 373 22.91 -34.12 -37.12
N ASP A 374 23.43 -33.70 -38.28
CA ASP A 374 24.75 -33.07 -38.38
C ASP A 374 24.66 -31.57 -38.02
N VAL A 375 25.71 -31.07 -37.36
CA VAL A 375 25.87 -29.66 -36.99
C VAL A 375 27.07 -29.09 -37.72
N TRP A 376 26.86 -28.02 -38.48
CA TRP A 376 27.88 -27.29 -39.22
C TRP A 376 28.01 -25.86 -38.71
N ARG A 377 29.23 -25.32 -38.74
CA ARG A 377 29.56 -23.98 -38.26
C ARG A 377 30.35 -23.19 -39.30
N SER A 378 30.09 -21.89 -39.36
CA SER A 378 30.95 -20.89 -40.02
C SER A 378 31.22 -19.74 -39.05
N THR A 379 32.47 -19.29 -39.01
CA THR A 379 32.95 -18.13 -38.21
C THR A 379 33.48 -17.00 -39.10
N ASP A 380 33.31 -17.12 -40.42
CA ASP A 380 33.78 -16.18 -41.44
C ASP A 380 32.63 -15.75 -42.36
N ARG A 381 31.48 -15.44 -41.75
CA ARG A 381 30.26 -14.93 -42.40
C ARG A 381 29.70 -15.87 -43.50
N GLY A 382 29.89 -17.18 -43.36
CA GLY A 382 29.39 -18.20 -44.28
C GLY A 382 30.34 -18.57 -45.44
N VAL A 383 31.56 -18.04 -45.47
CA VAL A 383 32.54 -18.29 -46.55
C VAL A 383 33.13 -19.70 -46.45
N THR A 384 33.55 -20.15 -45.26
CA THR A 384 33.98 -21.52 -45.00
C THR A 384 33.15 -22.17 -43.89
N TRP A 385 33.08 -23.50 -43.93
CA TRP A 385 32.22 -24.30 -43.08
C TRP A 385 32.95 -25.53 -42.57
N GLU A 386 32.88 -25.76 -41.25
CA GLU A 386 33.33 -26.98 -40.60
C GLU A 386 32.13 -27.78 -40.09
N LYS A 387 32.25 -29.12 -40.06
CA LYS A 387 31.26 -29.96 -39.38
C LYS A 387 31.71 -30.14 -37.94
N VAL A 388 30.96 -29.55 -37.01
CA VAL A 388 31.20 -29.64 -35.57
C VAL A 388 30.80 -31.03 -35.06
N VAL A 389 29.64 -31.53 -35.52
CA VAL A 389 29.08 -32.82 -35.07
C VAL A 389 28.57 -33.63 -36.28
N GLU A 390 28.98 -34.90 -36.38
CA GLU A 390 28.56 -35.81 -37.46
C GLU A 390 27.17 -36.43 -37.22
N ASN A 391 26.87 -36.78 -35.97
CA ASN A 391 25.55 -37.19 -35.52
C ASN A 391 25.43 -36.68 -34.07
N ALA A 392 24.55 -35.70 -33.82
CA ALA A 392 24.31 -35.18 -32.48
C ALA A 392 23.48 -36.16 -31.63
N GLU A 393 23.35 -35.85 -30.33
CA GLU A 393 22.58 -36.65 -29.38
C GLU A 393 21.07 -36.69 -29.72
N TRP A 394 20.55 -35.62 -30.34
CA TRP A 394 19.16 -35.53 -30.77
C TRP A 394 18.84 -36.37 -32.02
N PRO A 395 17.67 -37.02 -32.09
CA PRO A 395 17.21 -37.76 -33.27
C PRO A 395 17.25 -36.96 -34.59
N VAL A 396 17.62 -37.65 -35.68
CA VAL A 396 17.62 -37.12 -37.06
C VAL A 396 16.27 -36.52 -37.44
N ARG A 397 16.26 -35.27 -37.92
CA ARG A 397 15.00 -34.51 -38.11
C ARG A 397 15.05 -33.43 -39.19
N ALA A 398 13.89 -33.11 -39.76
CA ALA A 398 13.66 -31.92 -40.60
C ALA A 398 12.38 -31.18 -40.19
N ALA A 399 12.22 -29.95 -40.70
CA ALA A 399 11.11 -29.05 -40.40
C ALA A 399 10.90 -28.83 -38.88
N HIS A 400 12.00 -28.91 -38.14
CA HIS A 400 12.15 -28.46 -36.76
C HIS A 400 12.45 -26.96 -36.74
N LYS A 401 12.41 -26.34 -35.55
CA LYS A 401 12.94 -24.98 -35.35
C LYS A 401 14.08 -24.98 -34.35
N SER A 402 14.86 -23.90 -34.38
CA SER A 402 15.85 -23.59 -33.37
C SER A 402 15.80 -22.11 -33.04
N VAL A 403 16.10 -21.78 -31.79
CA VAL A 403 16.25 -20.40 -31.32
C VAL A 403 17.57 -20.26 -30.56
N VAL A 404 18.07 -19.05 -30.45
CA VAL A 404 19.20 -18.69 -29.58
C VAL A 404 18.66 -17.77 -28.49
N LEU A 405 19.03 -18.05 -27.25
CA LEU A 405 18.68 -17.27 -26.07
C LEU A 405 19.65 -16.08 -25.92
N PRO A 406 19.32 -15.05 -25.12
CA PRO A 406 20.20 -13.89 -24.88
C PRO A 406 21.61 -14.21 -24.35
N ASP A 407 21.86 -15.45 -23.89
CA ASP A 407 23.15 -15.94 -23.39
C ASP A 407 23.85 -16.94 -24.35
N ASP A 408 23.60 -16.83 -25.65
CA ASP A 408 24.14 -17.65 -26.75
C ASP A 408 23.83 -19.16 -26.70
N ARG A 409 22.96 -19.60 -25.78
CA ARG A 409 22.51 -20.99 -25.72
C ARG A 409 21.48 -21.29 -26.80
N ILE A 410 21.57 -22.48 -27.38
CA ILE A 410 20.77 -22.86 -28.56
C ILE A 410 19.74 -23.92 -28.16
N VAL A 411 18.47 -23.70 -28.51
CA VAL A 411 17.39 -24.67 -28.27
C VAL A 411 16.89 -25.24 -29.60
N ILE A 412 16.65 -26.55 -29.68
CA ILE A 412 16.01 -27.25 -30.80
C ILE A 412 14.63 -27.75 -30.38
N LEU A 413 13.63 -27.55 -31.25
CA LEU A 413 12.21 -27.82 -31.00
C LEU A 413 11.61 -28.73 -32.08
N GLY A 414 11.12 -29.91 -31.68
CA GLY A 414 10.21 -30.74 -32.47
C GLY A 414 10.71 -31.11 -33.88
N GLY A 415 9.81 -31.09 -34.86
CA GLY A 415 10.08 -31.50 -36.25
C GLY A 415 9.56 -32.90 -36.57
N ALA A 416 10.01 -33.45 -37.70
CA ALA A 416 9.67 -34.80 -38.16
C ALA A 416 10.91 -35.69 -38.30
N ASP A 417 10.79 -36.96 -37.92
CA ASP A 417 11.86 -37.97 -37.80
C ASP A 417 12.15 -38.73 -39.12
N SER A 418 13.07 -39.69 -39.07
CA SER A 418 13.36 -40.69 -40.10
C SER A 418 12.15 -41.33 -40.83
N ASN A 419 11.01 -41.55 -40.17
CA ASN A 419 9.78 -42.10 -40.76
C ASN A 419 8.78 -41.03 -41.22
N TRP A 420 9.05 -39.75 -40.91
CA TRP A 420 8.09 -38.63 -40.84
C TRP A 420 7.08 -38.73 -39.67
N ASP A 421 7.39 -39.51 -38.63
CA ASP A 421 6.70 -39.38 -37.35
C ASP A 421 7.08 -38.02 -36.73
N ASN A 422 6.16 -37.37 -36.01
CA ASN A 422 6.41 -36.04 -35.45
C ASN A 422 7.06 -36.12 -34.07
N LEU A 423 7.73 -35.04 -33.67
CA LEU A 423 8.46 -34.94 -32.42
C LEU A 423 7.92 -33.77 -31.57
N ASN A 424 7.91 -33.95 -30.25
CA ASN A 424 7.77 -32.86 -29.27
C ASN A 424 8.88 -32.89 -28.20
N ASP A 425 10.06 -33.38 -28.56
CA ASP A 425 11.24 -33.30 -27.71
C ASP A 425 11.95 -31.94 -27.87
N VAL A 426 12.64 -31.55 -26.80
CA VAL A 426 13.36 -30.27 -26.67
C VAL A 426 14.80 -30.55 -26.23
N TRP A 427 15.75 -29.92 -26.92
CA TRP A 427 17.18 -30.08 -26.68
C TRP A 427 17.90 -28.74 -26.57
N LEU A 428 18.84 -28.64 -25.64
CA LEU A 428 19.64 -27.45 -25.34
C LEU A 428 21.12 -27.71 -25.64
N SER A 429 21.82 -26.73 -26.19
CA SER A 429 23.28 -26.70 -26.28
C SER A 429 23.84 -25.48 -25.55
N ASN A 430 24.88 -25.71 -24.76
CA ASN A 430 25.55 -24.70 -23.93
C ASN A 430 26.98 -24.37 -24.43
N ASP A 431 27.39 -24.89 -25.60
CA ASP A 431 28.78 -24.86 -26.07
C ASP A 431 28.93 -24.56 -27.58
N GLY A 432 27.95 -23.86 -28.17
CA GLY A 432 27.95 -23.52 -29.59
C GLY A 432 27.59 -24.70 -30.51
N GLY A 433 26.72 -25.59 -30.04
CA GLY A 433 26.18 -26.72 -30.81
C GLY A 433 27.05 -27.97 -30.84
N ALA A 434 28.09 -28.05 -30.01
CA ALA A 434 29.05 -29.15 -30.01
C ALA A 434 28.61 -30.35 -29.13
N THR A 435 27.82 -30.10 -28.08
CA THR A 435 27.10 -31.12 -27.28
C THR A 435 25.67 -30.68 -27.00
N TRP A 436 24.77 -31.66 -26.82
CA TRP A 436 23.33 -31.43 -26.63
C TRP A 436 22.76 -32.22 -25.46
N GLU A 437 21.97 -31.54 -24.62
CA GLU A 437 21.23 -32.12 -23.50
C GLU A 437 19.72 -32.14 -23.83
N GLN A 438 19.03 -33.24 -23.48
CA GLN A 438 17.58 -33.34 -23.68
C GLN A 438 16.85 -32.73 -22.48
N MET A 439 16.37 -31.50 -22.63
CA MET A 439 15.59 -30.81 -21.59
C MET A 439 14.26 -31.53 -21.34
N THR A 440 13.58 -31.93 -22.42
CA THR A 440 12.23 -32.50 -22.35
C THR A 440 12.10 -33.61 -23.39
N ALA A 441 11.87 -34.84 -22.92
CA ALA A 441 11.74 -36.00 -23.82
C ALA A 441 10.38 -36.07 -24.54
N SER A 442 9.36 -35.40 -23.99
CA SER A 442 8.08 -35.12 -24.65
C SER A 442 7.43 -33.93 -23.92
N ALA A 443 7.30 -32.79 -24.60
CA ALA A 443 6.75 -31.57 -24.05
C ALA A 443 5.22 -31.60 -23.95
N ALA A 444 4.64 -30.63 -23.24
CA ALA A 444 3.19 -30.53 -23.07
C ALA A 444 2.43 -30.25 -24.38
N TRP A 445 3.07 -29.61 -25.36
CA TRP A 445 2.51 -29.40 -26.69
C TRP A 445 2.51 -30.68 -27.55
N PRO A 446 1.46 -30.92 -28.34
CA PRO A 446 1.42 -32.02 -29.30
C PRO A 446 2.56 -32.03 -30.33
N GLU A 447 3.05 -33.23 -30.64
CA GLU A 447 4.05 -33.55 -31.68
C GLU A 447 3.77 -32.83 -33.01
N ARG A 448 4.76 -32.07 -33.52
CA ARG A 448 4.57 -31.22 -34.70
C ARG A 448 5.85 -30.88 -35.47
N HIS A 449 5.68 -30.63 -36.76
CA HIS A 449 6.67 -30.04 -37.68
C HIS A 449 6.12 -28.78 -38.34
N ALA A 450 7.01 -28.02 -38.99
CA ALA A 450 6.69 -26.80 -39.75
C ALA A 450 5.90 -25.74 -38.95
N HIS A 451 6.09 -25.73 -37.63
CA HIS A 451 5.74 -24.66 -36.72
C HIS A 451 6.74 -23.49 -36.86
N ALA A 452 6.43 -22.33 -36.31
CA ALA A 452 7.43 -21.28 -36.03
C ALA A 452 7.79 -21.27 -34.53
N ALA A 453 8.94 -20.67 -34.21
CA ALA A 453 9.36 -20.44 -32.84
C ALA A 453 10.30 -19.23 -32.78
N VAL A 454 10.27 -18.50 -31.67
CA VAL A 454 11.11 -17.32 -31.41
C VAL A 454 11.59 -17.32 -29.95
N SER A 455 12.78 -16.79 -29.69
CA SER A 455 13.20 -16.37 -28.35
C SER A 455 12.85 -14.90 -28.17
N LEU A 456 12.38 -14.54 -26.98
CA LEU A 456 12.15 -13.15 -26.58
C LEU A 456 13.36 -12.59 -25.82
N PRO A 457 13.43 -11.26 -25.58
CA PRO A 457 14.55 -10.60 -24.89
C PRO A 457 14.78 -11.06 -23.44
N ASP A 458 13.77 -11.57 -22.76
CA ASP A 458 13.88 -12.18 -21.42
C ASP A 458 14.46 -13.62 -21.43
N GLY A 459 14.66 -14.20 -22.62
CA GLY A 459 15.08 -15.59 -22.79
C GLY A 459 13.94 -16.61 -22.69
N SER A 460 12.68 -16.16 -22.64
CA SER A 460 11.53 -17.05 -22.86
C SER A 460 11.38 -17.41 -24.34
N ILE A 461 10.67 -18.51 -24.60
CA ILE A 461 10.52 -19.10 -25.93
C ILE A 461 9.04 -19.26 -26.25
N LEU A 462 8.59 -18.68 -27.37
CA LEU A 462 7.28 -18.93 -27.94
C LEU A 462 7.39 -19.97 -29.07
N LEU A 463 6.49 -20.96 -29.05
CA LEU A 463 6.23 -21.90 -30.13
C LEU A 463 4.84 -21.61 -30.72
N LEU A 464 4.77 -21.54 -32.05
CA LEU A 464 3.64 -20.97 -32.80
C LEU A 464 3.15 -21.96 -33.87
N GLY A 465 1.92 -22.46 -33.73
CA GLY A 465 1.21 -23.21 -34.77
C GLY A 465 1.92 -24.46 -35.29
N GLY A 466 1.80 -24.75 -36.60
CA GLY A 466 2.41 -25.91 -37.28
C GLY A 466 1.44 -27.01 -37.68
N ARG A 467 1.96 -28.22 -37.91
CA ARG A 467 1.18 -29.40 -38.34
C ARG A 467 1.63 -30.67 -37.62
N GLY A 468 0.67 -31.49 -37.20
CA GLY A 468 0.93 -32.84 -36.68
C GLY A 468 1.21 -33.88 -37.78
N GLY A 469 0.87 -35.15 -37.51
CA GLY A 469 1.04 -36.25 -38.46
C GLY A 469 0.22 -36.12 -39.75
N ASP A 470 0.37 -37.08 -40.67
CA ASP A 470 -0.31 -37.02 -41.98
C ASP A 470 -1.85 -36.99 -41.88
N TYR A 471 -2.40 -37.54 -40.80
CA TYR A 471 -3.81 -37.49 -40.42
C TYR A 471 -4.04 -36.74 -39.10
N GLY A 472 -3.05 -35.97 -38.63
CA GLY A 472 -3.08 -35.21 -37.40
C GLY A 472 -3.76 -33.84 -37.54
N PRO A 473 -3.96 -33.12 -36.42
CA PRO A 473 -4.47 -31.75 -36.42
C PRO A 473 -3.46 -30.76 -37.02
N TYR A 474 -3.98 -29.59 -37.38
CA TYR A 474 -3.23 -28.38 -37.70
C TYR A 474 -3.33 -27.41 -36.52
N PHE A 475 -2.36 -26.51 -36.40
CA PHE A 475 -2.14 -25.77 -35.17
C PHE A 475 -2.14 -24.25 -35.41
N ASN A 476 -2.79 -23.53 -34.48
CA ASN A 476 -2.66 -22.09 -34.24
C ASN A 476 -2.59 -21.79 -32.73
N ASP A 477 -2.30 -22.81 -31.92
CA ASP A 477 -2.02 -22.68 -30.49
C ASP A 477 -0.63 -22.08 -30.27
N ILE A 478 -0.46 -21.46 -29.10
CA ILE A 478 0.78 -20.84 -28.65
C ILE A 478 1.21 -21.49 -27.36
N TRP A 479 2.48 -21.86 -27.30
CA TRP A 479 3.11 -22.43 -26.12
C TRP A 479 4.32 -21.61 -25.73
N LEU A 480 4.44 -21.35 -24.43
CA LEU A 480 5.48 -20.53 -23.82
C LEU A 480 6.31 -21.38 -22.86
N SER A 481 7.63 -21.23 -22.93
CA SER A 481 8.57 -21.69 -21.89
C SER A 481 9.35 -20.49 -21.36
N ARG A 482 9.42 -20.35 -20.03
CA ARG A 482 10.28 -19.36 -19.34
C ARG A 482 11.55 -20.00 -18.75
N ASP A 483 11.78 -21.29 -19.03
CA ASP A 483 12.82 -22.12 -18.42
C ASP A 483 13.66 -22.86 -19.48
N GLN A 484 14.04 -22.13 -20.54
CA GLN A 484 14.95 -22.58 -21.61
C GLN A 484 14.42 -23.82 -22.38
N GLY A 485 13.11 -24.00 -22.40
CA GLY A 485 12.41 -25.09 -23.08
C GLY A 485 12.11 -26.32 -22.22
N ALA A 486 12.38 -26.30 -20.90
CA ALA A 486 12.17 -27.47 -20.04
C ALA A 486 10.69 -27.75 -19.74
N THR A 487 9.91 -26.73 -19.37
CA THR A 487 8.45 -26.79 -19.18
C THR A 487 7.74 -25.84 -20.15
N TRP A 488 6.48 -26.13 -20.45
CA TRP A 488 5.70 -25.41 -21.45
C TRP A 488 4.25 -25.24 -20.99
N THR A 489 3.75 -24.01 -21.07
CA THR A 489 2.36 -23.64 -20.79
C THR A 489 1.68 -23.20 -22.09
N GLN A 490 0.45 -23.65 -22.34
CA GLN A 490 -0.34 -23.12 -23.45
C GLN A 490 -0.88 -21.74 -23.06
N VAL A 491 -0.59 -20.73 -23.89
CA VAL A 491 -0.93 -19.32 -23.61
C VAL A 491 -2.36 -18.98 -24.07
N SER A 492 -2.78 -19.52 -25.21
CA SER A 492 -4.13 -19.29 -25.75
C SER A 492 -4.66 -20.50 -26.52
N GLU A 493 -5.98 -20.69 -26.50
CA GLU A 493 -6.71 -21.63 -27.35
C GLU A 493 -7.15 -21.02 -28.69
N SER A 494 -7.09 -19.69 -28.85
CA SER A 494 -7.56 -18.98 -30.05
C SER A 494 -6.77 -17.68 -30.27
N THR A 495 -6.00 -17.65 -31.36
CA THR A 495 -5.04 -16.58 -31.70
C THR A 495 -5.52 -15.60 -32.77
N GLY A 496 -6.80 -15.65 -33.15
CA GLY A 496 -7.35 -14.86 -34.26
C GLY A 496 -6.89 -15.34 -35.65
N TRP A 497 -5.60 -15.65 -35.83
CA TRP A 497 -5.06 -16.22 -37.07
C TRP A 497 -5.40 -17.70 -37.25
N SER A 498 -5.52 -18.09 -38.52
CA SER A 498 -5.95 -19.43 -38.94
C SER A 498 -4.86 -20.50 -38.77
N GLN A 499 -5.29 -21.74 -38.49
CA GLN A 499 -4.42 -22.93 -38.37
C GLN A 499 -3.51 -23.11 -39.58
N ARG A 500 -2.20 -22.98 -39.36
CA ARG A 500 -1.21 -22.82 -40.43
C ARG A 500 0.15 -23.42 -40.10
N PHE A 501 0.87 -23.81 -41.15
CA PHE A 501 2.21 -24.37 -41.10
C PHE A 501 3.08 -23.80 -42.24
N ASP A 502 4.39 -24.05 -42.17
CA ASP A 502 5.38 -23.49 -43.11
C ASP A 502 5.34 -21.94 -43.20
N HIS A 503 4.91 -21.28 -42.11
CA HIS A 503 4.92 -19.82 -41.94
C HIS A 503 6.24 -19.33 -41.32
N ALA A 504 6.48 -18.02 -41.36
CA ALA A 504 7.56 -17.38 -40.63
C ALA A 504 7.03 -16.67 -39.37
N ALA A 505 7.88 -16.53 -38.36
CA ALA A 505 7.67 -15.63 -37.24
C ALA A 505 9.00 -14.96 -36.86
N VAL A 506 8.93 -13.72 -36.38
CA VAL A 506 10.07 -12.86 -36.02
C VAL A 506 9.73 -11.98 -34.82
N VAL A 507 10.75 -11.43 -34.15
CA VAL A 507 10.60 -10.45 -33.06
C VAL A 507 11.23 -9.13 -33.51
N ALA A 508 10.47 -8.05 -33.43
CA ALA A 508 10.93 -6.70 -33.74
C ALA A 508 11.78 -6.10 -32.59
N PRO A 509 12.54 -4.99 -32.81
CA PRO A 509 13.33 -4.37 -31.76
C PRO A 509 12.48 -3.93 -30.56
N ASP A 510 11.28 -3.41 -30.85
CA ASP A 510 10.25 -3.00 -29.89
C ASP A 510 9.61 -4.15 -29.08
N GLY A 511 9.98 -5.41 -29.36
CA GLY A 511 9.44 -6.60 -28.69
C GLY A 511 8.15 -7.14 -29.31
N GLY A 512 7.62 -6.53 -30.37
CA GLY A 512 6.47 -7.05 -31.10
C GLY A 512 6.81 -8.38 -31.79
N VAL A 513 5.97 -9.41 -31.60
CA VAL A 513 6.13 -10.72 -32.25
C VAL A 513 5.21 -10.78 -33.47
N LEU A 514 5.79 -11.01 -34.65
CA LEU A 514 5.04 -11.09 -35.90
C LEU A 514 4.92 -12.52 -36.42
N VAL A 515 3.77 -12.85 -37.00
CA VAL A 515 3.51 -14.08 -37.77
C VAL A 515 3.18 -13.70 -39.21
N LEU A 516 3.87 -14.32 -40.18
CA LEU A 516 3.79 -13.96 -41.60
C LEU A 516 3.42 -15.16 -42.48
N GLY A 517 2.32 -15.03 -43.22
CA GLY A 517 1.92 -15.97 -44.28
C GLY A 517 1.74 -17.42 -43.81
N GLY A 518 2.05 -18.37 -44.69
CA GLY A 518 1.93 -19.81 -44.45
C GLY A 518 0.95 -20.51 -45.37
N MET A 519 0.61 -21.77 -45.02
CA MET A 519 -0.41 -22.57 -45.71
C MET A 519 -1.46 -23.08 -44.70
N GLU A 520 -2.73 -22.98 -45.08
CA GLU A 520 -3.87 -23.40 -44.26
C GLU A 520 -4.20 -24.91 -44.35
N THR A 521 -5.07 -25.36 -43.46
CA THR A 521 -5.46 -26.76 -43.28
C THR A 521 -6.03 -27.44 -44.54
N GLY A 522 -5.85 -28.76 -44.66
CA GLY A 522 -6.62 -29.60 -45.59
C GLY A 522 -6.38 -29.38 -47.09
N GLY A 523 -5.35 -28.62 -47.46
CA GLY A 523 -5.16 -28.15 -48.85
C GLY A 523 -5.85 -26.82 -49.14
N GLY A 524 -6.08 -26.01 -48.10
CA GLY A 524 -6.56 -24.63 -48.18
C GLY A 524 -5.56 -23.69 -48.88
N PRO A 525 -5.89 -22.38 -48.92
CA PRO A 525 -5.06 -21.39 -49.57
C PRO A 525 -3.70 -21.25 -48.86
N TYR A 526 -2.76 -20.67 -49.60
CA TYR A 526 -1.61 -20.00 -49.02
C TYR A 526 -2.06 -18.59 -48.60
N VAL A 527 -1.43 -17.97 -47.61
CA VAL A 527 -1.88 -16.67 -47.10
C VAL A 527 -0.77 -15.61 -47.15
N ASN A 528 -1.16 -14.34 -47.15
CA ASN A 528 -0.28 -13.17 -47.14
C ASN A 528 -0.69 -12.12 -46.09
N ASP A 529 -1.32 -12.57 -45.03
CA ASP A 529 -1.59 -11.79 -43.84
C ASP A 529 -0.33 -11.68 -42.95
N VAL A 530 -0.27 -10.59 -42.20
CA VAL A 530 0.72 -10.33 -41.14
C VAL A 530 -0.06 -10.04 -39.87
N TRP A 531 0.25 -10.79 -38.81
CA TRP A 531 -0.32 -10.62 -37.47
C TRP A 531 0.78 -10.21 -36.50
N ARG A 532 0.45 -9.39 -35.51
CA ARG A 532 1.38 -8.87 -34.50
C ARG A 532 0.79 -8.98 -33.09
N LEU A 533 1.59 -9.49 -32.16
CA LEU A 533 1.36 -9.49 -30.72
C LEU A 533 2.36 -8.53 -30.07
N GLU A 534 1.88 -7.60 -29.24
CA GLU A 534 2.76 -6.85 -28.33
C GLU A 534 3.11 -7.75 -27.15
N THR A 535 4.40 -7.82 -26.76
CA THR A 535 4.84 -8.73 -25.68
C THR A 535 5.61 -8.06 -24.54
N VAL A 536 5.75 -6.74 -24.58
CA VAL A 536 6.47 -5.94 -23.58
C VAL A 536 5.54 -5.48 -22.48
N GLY A 537 6.00 -5.51 -21.23
CA GLY A 537 5.30 -4.92 -20.09
C GLY A 537 5.29 -3.39 -20.11
N SER A 538 6.34 -2.76 -20.66
CA SER A 538 6.37 -1.31 -20.91
C SER A 538 7.34 -0.93 -22.05
N THR A 539 7.13 0.26 -22.63
CA THR A 539 8.04 0.93 -23.57
C THR A 539 8.51 2.30 -23.08
N GLU A 540 8.14 2.68 -21.86
CA GLU A 540 8.61 3.91 -21.21
C GLU A 540 10.08 3.79 -20.77
N GLN A 541 10.77 4.92 -20.60
CA GLN A 541 12.18 4.91 -20.22
C GLN A 541 12.38 4.44 -18.77
N ASP A 542 11.65 5.02 -17.83
CA ASP A 542 11.73 4.74 -16.39
C ASP A 542 10.33 4.32 -15.87
N PRO A 543 9.92 3.05 -16.01
CA PRO A 543 8.57 2.59 -15.65
C PRO A 543 8.47 2.08 -14.20
N ASP A 544 7.25 2.13 -13.65
CA ASP A 544 6.88 1.45 -12.40
C ASP A 544 6.11 0.15 -12.70
N HIS A 545 6.36 -0.93 -11.95
CA HIS A 545 5.60 -2.19 -12.08
C HIS A 545 5.16 -2.78 -10.73
N LEU A 546 4.06 -3.54 -10.74
CA LEU A 546 3.43 -4.13 -9.56
C LEU A 546 3.47 -5.67 -9.58
N TYR A 547 4.41 -6.25 -8.85
CA TYR A 547 4.46 -7.69 -8.63
C TYR A 547 3.39 -8.13 -7.63
N SER A 548 2.24 -8.54 -8.17
CA SER A 548 1.06 -8.98 -7.42
C SER A 548 1.21 -10.37 -6.77
N VAL A 549 2.23 -11.14 -7.13
CA VAL A 549 2.47 -12.52 -6.68
C VAL A 549 3.92 -12.64 -6.16
N SER A 550 4.12 -13.53 -5.18
CA SER A 550 5.45 -13.90 -4.69
C SER A 550 6.18 -14.79 -5.71
N GLY A 551 7.41 -14.44 -6.10
CA GLY A 551 8.16 -15.17 -7.11
C GLY A 551 9.63 -14.76 -7.20
N SER A 552 10.35 -15.45 -8.08
CA SER A 552 11.66 -15.02 -8.58
C SER A 552 11.50 -14.68 -10.04
N TYR A 553 11.76 -13.42 -10.39
CA TYR A 553 11.49 -12.85 -11.70
C TYR A 553 12.81 -12.56 -12.42
N GLN A 554 12.80 -12.62 -13.75
CA GLN A 554 13.92 -12.22 -14.59
C GLN A 554 13.49 -10.96 -15.33
N VAL A 555 13.87 -9.79 -14.82
CA VAL A 555 13.55 -8.52 -15.47
C VAL A 555 14.53 -8.30 -16.59
N ALA A 556 14.03 -8.10 -17.81
CA ALA A 556 14.86 -7.80 -18.97
C ALA A 556 14.51 -6.43 -19.54
N LEU A 557 15.55 -5.65 -19.83
CA LEU A 557 15.46 -4.45 -20.65
C LEU A 557 16.13 -4.71 -21.99
N ARG A 558 15.40 -4.50 -23.08
CA ARG A 558 16.01 -4.21 -24.38
C ARG A 558 15.92 -2.70 -24.65
N ALA A 559 17.05 -2.09 -24.94
CA ALA A 559 17.13 -0.72 -25.45
C ALA A 559 17.60 -0.75 -26.92
N TYR A 560 17.08 0.15 -27.76
CA TYR A 560 17.33 0.14 -29.20
C TYR A 560 17.36 1.53 -29.85
N ASN A 561 18.04 1.62 -31.01
CA ASN A 561 18.01 2.76 -31.92
C ASN A 561 18.21 2.32 -33.39
N ASN A 562 18.26 3.27 -34.32
CA ASN A 562 18.41 3.01 -35.76
C ASN A 562 19.70 2.27 -36.18
N PHE A 563 20.66 2.05 -35.26
CA PHE A 563 21.90 1.30 -35.50
C PHE A 563 21.90 -0.08 -34.82
N GLY A 564 20.93 -0.38 -33.96
CA GLY A 564 20.77 -1.70 -33.35
C GLY A 564 20.16 -1.69 -31.96
N PHE A 565 20.16 -2.87 -31.34
CA PHE A 565 19.60 -3.10 -30.01
C PHE A 565 20.59 -3.87 -29.13
N SER A 566 20.46 -3.69 -27.82
CA SER A 566 21.12 -4.50 -26.79
C SER A 566 20.13 -4.92 -25.72
N THR A 567 20.44 -5.95 -24.95
CA THR A 567 19.51 -6.55 -23.99
C THR A 567 20.26 -7.03 -22.76
N ILE A 568 19.73 -6.71 -21.59
CA ILE A 568 20.29 -7.08 -20.28
C ILE A 568 19.18 -7.66 -19.39
N ILE A 569 19.53 -8.64 -18.56
CA ILE A 569 18.60 -9.32 -17.64
C ILE A 569 19.14 -9.20 -16.20
N LYS A 570 18.30 -8.78 -15.26
CA LYS A 570 18.61 -8.72 -13.82
C LYS A 570 17.54 -9.48 -13.00
N PRO A 571 17.94 -10.29 -12.01
CA PRO A 571 16.99 -11.06 -11.20
C PRO A 571 16.35 -10.21 -10.09
N LEU A 572 15.04 -10.35 -9.90
CA LEU A 572 14.29 -9.80 -8.77
C LEU A 572 13.69 -10.94 -7.93
N SER A 573 13.45 -10.71 -6.63
CA SER A 573 12.82 -11.68 -5.73
C SER A 573 11.76 -11.00 -4.87
N VAL A 574 10.55 -11.57 -4.89
CA VAL A 574 9.35 -11.06 -4.19
C VAL A 574 8.83 -12.15 -3.27
N GLY A 575 8.79 -11.87 -1.96
CA GLY A 575 8.41 -12.81 -0.91
C GLY A 575 6.90 -12.98 -0.73
N VAL A 576 6.54 -14.05 -0.03
CA VAL A 576 5.18 -14.30 0.47
C VAL A 576 4.94 -13.46 1.73
N SER A 577 3.75 -12.88 1.86
CA SER A 577 3.26 -12.34 3.14
C SER A 577 2.20 -13.28 3.73
N GLU A 578 2.26 -13.54 5.05
CA GLU A 578 1.17 -14.19 5.79
C GLU A 578 0.07 -13.17 6.19
N PHE A 579 0.36 -11.87 6.09
CA PHE A 579 -0.54 -10.74 6.43
C PHE A 579 -1.01 -10.01 5.17
N ALA A 580 -2.18 -9.36 5.23
CA ALA A 580 -2.79 -8.75 4.05
C ALA A 580 -2.02 -7.53 3.51
N VAL A 581 -1.44 -6.73 4.40
CA VAL A 581 -0.70 -5.49 4.12
C VAL A 581 0.34 -5.28 5.23
N GLY A 582 1.40 -4.53 4.92
CA GLY A 582 2.41 -4.05 5.87
C GLY A 582 3.70 -4.86 5.89
N SER A 583 4.79 -4.22 6.30
CA SER A 583 6.13 -4.79 6.43
C SER A 583 6.50 -5.20 7.86
N GLY A 584 5.63 -4.91 8.82
CA GLY A 584 5.82 -5.24 10.24
C GLY A 584 6.81 -4.30 10.95
N THR A 585 7.01 -3.09 10.42
CA THR A 585 7.81 -2.01 11.03
C THR A 585 6.93 -1.08 11.87
N PRO A 586 7.49 -0.24 12.77
CA PRO A 586 6.69 0.74 13.52
C PRO A 586 5.90 1.71 12.62
N GLU A 587 6.48 2.08 11.48
CA GLU A 587 5.89 3.01 10.52
C GLU A 587 4.87 2.34 9.57
N ASP A 588 4.99 1.03 9.37
CA ASP A 588 4.17 0.21 8.47
C ASP A 588 3.92 -1.19 9.07
N PRO A 589 3.03 -1.29 10.09
CA PRO A 589 2.75 -2.53 10.83
C PRO A 589 1.94 -3.54 9.99
N TYR A 590 2.09 -4.82 10.32
CA TYR A 590 1.31 -5.89 9.69
C TYR A 590 -0.18 -5.76 10.04
N GLN A 591 -1.04 -5.74 9.02
CA GLN A 591 -2.48 -5.65 9.18
C GLN A 591 -3.12 -7.03 9.37
N ILE A 592 -3.92 -7.16 10.42
CA ILE A 592 -4.64 -8.39 10.80
C ILE A 592 -6.14 -8.17 10.63
N ALA A 593 -6.75 -8.93 9.72
CA ALA A 593 -8.19 -8.93 9.44
C ALA A 593 -8.85 -10.32 9.63
N THR A 594 -8.09 -11.39 9.91
CA THR A 594 -8.62 -12.74 10.12
C THR A 594 -7.98 -13.46 11.31
N ALA A 595 -8.63 -14.52 11.77
CA ALA A 595 -8.15 -15.35 12.88
C ALA A 595 -6.82 -16.06 12.55
N GLU A 596 -6.64 -16.47 11.29
CA GLU A 596 -5.42 -17.10 10.78
C GLU A 596 -4.24 -16.11 10.73
N GLN A 597 -4.51 -14.83 10.47
CA GLN A 597 -3.50 -13.77 10.53
C GLN A 597 -3.12 -13.45 11.99
N LEU A 598 -4.07 -13.45 12.92
CA LEU A 598 -3.79 -13.32 14.34
C LEU A 598 -2.98 -14.52 14.87
N ASP A 599 -3.22 -15.71 14.34
CA ASP A 599 -2.44 -16.93 14.64
C ASP A 599 -1.00 -16.83 14.12
N ALA A 600 -0.79 -16.29 12.90
CA ALA A 600 0.53 -16.09 12.31
C ALA A 600 1.46 -15.17 13.12
N VAL A 601 0.93 -14.28 13.98
CA VAL A 601 1.72 -13.38 14.87
C VAL A 601 2.77 -14.15 15.69
N ARG A 602 2.51 -15.41 16.05
CA ARG A 602 3.47 -16.27 16.78
C ARG A 602 4.79 -16.52 16.05
N ASN A 603 4.83 -16.32 14.73
CA ASN A 603 6.03 -16.46 13.90
C ASN A 603 6.90 -15.18 13.87
N TYR A 604 6.37 -14.03 14.31
CA TYR A 604 6.90 -12.69 14.06
C TYR A 604 6.97 -11.84 15.34
N LEU A 605 7.53 -12.44 16.41
CA LEU A 605 7.50 -11.89 17.77
C LEU A 605 8.27 -10.57 17.99
N ASP A 606 9.06 -10.12 17.00
CA ASP A 606 9.80 -8.85 16.98
C ASP A 606 9.12 -7.74 16.14
N ARG A 607 7.84 -7.91 15.77
CA ARG A 607 7.14 -7.05 14.80
C ARG A 607 5.95 -6.29 15.36
N HIS A 608 5.51 -5.32 14.56
CA HIS A 608 4.45 -4.38 14.87
C HIS A 608 3.17 -4.77 14.13
N PHE A 609 2.03 -4.72 14.83
CA PHE A 609 0.74 -5.25 14.37
C PHE A 609 -0.40 -4.27 14.62
N ILE A 610 -1.37 -4.27 13.71
CA ILE A 610 -2.59 -3.48 13.81
C ILE A 610 -3.80 -4.34 13.40
N LEU A 611 -4.86 -4.36 14.22
CA LEU A 611 -6.14 -4.95 13.82
C LEU A 611 -6.85 -4.02 12.84
N THR A 612 -7.45 -4.58 11.78
CA THR A 612 -8.29 -3.85 10.81
C THR A 612 -9.69 -4.45 10.67
N ALA A 613 -10.01 -5.46 11.47
CA ALA A 613 -11.34 -6.04 11.62
C ALA A 613 -11.50 -6.68 13.01
N ASP A 614 -12.76 -6.91 13.42
CA ASP A 614 -13.10 -7.74 14.57
C ASP A 614 -12.81 -9.23 14.29
N ILE A 615 -12.17 -9.92 15.23
CA ILE A 615 -11.67 -11.29 15.05
C ILE A 615 -12.47 -12.27 15.91
N ASP A 616 -12.95 -13.37 15.32
CA ASP A 616 -13.59 -14.49 16.05
C ASP A 616 -12.65 -15.69 16.13
N LEU A 617 -12.20 -16.03 17.34
CA LEU A 617 -11.33 -17.18 17.61
C LEU A 617 -12.11 -18.49 17.84
N SER A 618 -13.41 -18.55 17.48
CA SER A 618 -14.21 -19.78 17.55
C SER A 618 -13.60 -20.95 16.77
N VAL A 619 -12.90 -20.68 15.67
CA VAL A 619 -12.18 -21.70 14.88
C VAL A 619 -10.98 -22.33 15.61
N TYR A 620 -10.45 -21.65 16.62
CA TYR A 620 -9.35 -22.12 17.49
C TYR A 620 -9.85 -22.71 18.84
N SER A 621 -11.15 -22.92 19.01
CA SER A 621 -11.72 -23.35 20.30
C SER A 621 -11.65 -24.85 20.60
N ASP A 622 -11.26 -25.69 19.64
CA ASP A 622 -11.26 -27.15 19.78
C ASP A 622 -10.13 -27.69 20.68
N GLY A 623 -10.43 -28.73 21.46
CA GLY A 623 -9.45 -29.48 22.26
C GLY A 623 -8.84 -28.69 23.43
N GLU A 624 -7.58 -28.30 23.29
CA GLU A 624 -6.85 -27.44 24.25
C GLU A 624 -7.09 -25.95 24.00
N GLY A 625 -7.73 -25.59 22.88
CA GLY A 625 -8.01 -24.22 22.49
C GLY A 625 -6.79 -23.48 21.92
N TRP A 626 -6.87 -22.16 21.95
CA TRP A 626 -5.84 -21.23 21.48
C TRP A 626 -4.47 -21.53 22.09
N GLU A 627 -3.43 -21.42 21.26
CA GLU A 627 -2.03 -21.46 21.68
C GLU A 627 -1.54 -20.02 21.93
N PRO A 628 -1.13 -19.65 23.16
CA PRO A 628 -0.73 -18.28 23.47
C PRO A 628 0.43 -17.77 22.62
N VAL A 629 0.42 -16.49 22.28
CA VAL A 629 1.52 -15.83 21.53
C VAL A 629 2.68 -15.47 22.47
N GLY A 630 3.89 -15.92 22.13
CA GLY A 630 5.11 -15.65 22.89
C GLY A 630 5.29 -16.52 24.14
N THR A 631 6.54 -16.89 24.41
CA THR A 631 6.96 -17.81 25.49
C THR A 631 8.10 -17.22 26.32
N MET A 632 8.45 -17.85 27.45
CA MET A 632 9.56 -17.38 28.29
C MET A 632 10.94 -17.45 27.60
N SER A 633 11.15 -18.35 26.63
CA SER A 633 12.38 -18.37 25.82
C SER A 633 12.34 -17.34 24.69
N ASP A 634 11.18 -17.25 24.04
CA ASP A 634 10.95 -16.48 22.83
C ASP A 634 9.71 -15.59 23.06
N PRO A 635 9.87 -14.43 23.75
CA PRO A 635 8.75 -13.58 24.13
C PRO A 635 8.33 -12.65 23.00
N PHE A 636 7.08 -12.19 23.02
CA PHE A 636 6.66 -11.06 22.18
C PHE A 636 7.31 -9.77 22.68
N VAL A 637 7.92 -8.99 21.77
CA VAL A 637 8.67 -7.75 22.09
C VAL A 637 8.32 -6.56 21.19
N GLY A 638 7.37 -6.72 20.27
CA GLY A 638 6.91 -5.66 19.37
C GLY A 638 5.69 -4.90 19.92
N THR A 639 4.89 -4.31 19.02
CA THR A 639 3.66 -3.60 19.38
C THR A 639 2.42 -4.25 18.76
N PHE A 640 1.28 -4.16 19.44
CA PHE A 640 0.00 -4.69 18.98
C PHE A 640 -1.12 -3.68 19.28
N SER A 641 -1.58 -2.96 18.26
CA SER A 641 -2.71 -2.04 18.39
C SER A 641 -4.01 -2.70 17.93
N GLY A 642 -5.05 -2.63 18.76
CA GLY A 642 -6.38 -3.10 18.40
C GLY A 642 -7.23 -2.07 17.65
N GLU A 643 -6.87 -0.78 17.65
CA GLU A 643 -7.69 0.32 17.09
C GLU A 643 -9.17 0.36 17.57
N GLY A 644 -9.46 -0.25 18.73
CA GLY A 644 -10.79 -0.44 19.28
C GLY A 644 -11.52 -1.71 18.81
N HIS A 645 -10.94 -2.50 17.90
CA HIS A 645 -11.50 -3.78 17.47
C HIS A 645 -11.56 -4.82 18.59
N SER A 646 -12.43 -5.80 18.37
CA SER A 646 -12.67 -6.91 19.29
C SER A 646 -11.97 -8.19 18.86
N ILE A 647 -11.56 -8.99 19.85
CA ILE A 647 -11.20 -10.41 19.68
C ILE A 647 -12.18 -11.22 20.55
N SER A 648 -12.95 -12.08 19.91
CA SER A 648 -14.07 -12.79 20.51
C SER A 648 -13.88 -14.30 20.57
N SER A 649 -14.65 -14.97 21.43
CA SER A 649 -14.74 -16.44 21.54
C SER A 649 -13.45 -17.19 21.90
N MET A 650 -12.42 -16.51 22.42
CA MET A 650 -11.15 -17.17 22.74
C MET A 650 -11.31 -18.18 23.89
N ASN A 651 -11.07 -19.45 23.59
CA ASN A 651 -11.01 -20.54 24.56
C ASN A 651 -9.56 -21.04 24.71
N VAL A 652 -9.06 -21.15 25.95
CA VAL A 652 -7.78 -21.78 26.30
C VAL A 652 -8.05 -22.77 27.44
N ASN A 653 -7.72 -24.04 27.24
CA ASN A 653 -8.03 -25.13 28.16
C ASN A 653 -6.78 -26.00 28.43
N ARG A 654 -5.82 -25.41 29.14
CA ARG A 654 -4.47 -25.96 29.38
C ARG A 654 -4.15 -26.07 30.89
N PRO A 655 -4.95 -26.82 31.69
CA PRO A 655 -4.91 -26.81 33.17
C PRO A 655 -3.62 -27.34 33.84
N LEU A 656 -2.58 -27.67 33.05
CA LEU A 656 -1.27 -28.12 33.53
C LEU A 656 -0.12 -27.18 33.08
N GLU A 657 -0.41 -26.16 32.28
CA GLU A 657 0.57 -25.26 31.67
C GLU A 657 0.62 -23.90 32.39
N ASP A 658 1.74 -23.20 32.28
CA ASP A 658 1.97 -21.89 32.91
C ASP A 658 2.18 -20.81 31.82
N ASN A 659 1.87 -19.54 32.13
CA ASN A 659 1.97 -18.37 31.23
C ASN A 659 0.93 -18.43 30.09
N LEU A 660 -0.35 -18.25 30.44
CA LEU A 660 -1.48 -18.34 29.49
C LEU A 660 -2.28 -17.05 29.40
N GLY A 661 -2.76 -16.78 28.17
CA GLY A 661 -3.65 -15.69 27.76
C GLY A 661 -3.73 -15.68 26.22
N LEU A 662 -4.19 -14.57 25.63
CA LEU A 662 -3.97 -14.31 24.19
C LEU A 662 -2.46 -14.34 23.89
N PHE A 663 -1.69 -13.64 24.73
CA PHE A 663 -0.24 -13.71 24.82
C PHE A 663 0.18 -14.53 26.05
N GLY A 664 1.16 -15.42 25.90
CA GLY A 664 1.71 -16.19 27.01
C GLY A 664 2.73 -15.36 27.79
N TYR A 665 3.71 -14.80 27.09
CA TYR A 665 4.80 -14.01 27.66
C TYR A 665 5.19 -12.84 26.75
N VAL A 666 5.19 -11.63 27.31
CA VAL A 666 5.57 -10.38 26.61
C VAL A 666 6.66 -9.62 27.38
N ARG A 667 7.60 -8.99 26.65
CA ARG A 667 8.77 -8.33 27.25
C ARG A 667 9.17 -7.04 26.52
N GLY A 668 8.97 -5.89 27.15
CA GLY A 668 9.19 -4.58 26.54
C GLY A 668 8.24 -4.29 25.38
N ALA A 669 7.08 -4.95 25.37
CA ALA A 669 6.06 -4.86 24.34
C ALA A 669 4.96 -3.87 24.73
N GLU A 670 4.27 -3.32 23.72
CA GLU A 670 3.16 -2.38 23.89
C GLU A 670 1.89 -3.00 23.29
N ILE A 671 0.82 -3.11 24.08
CA ILE A 671 -0.47 -3.69 23.66
C ILE A 671 -1.57 -2.69 24.02
N GLN A 672 -2.28 -2.18 23.02
CA GLN A 672 -3.18 -1.05 23.20
C GLN A 672 -4.54 -1.19 22.50
N GLY A 673 -5.57 -0.53 23.04
CA GLY A 673 -6.83 -0.24 22.33
C GLY A 673 -7.60 -1.49 21.89
N LEU A 674 -7.82 -2.46 22.78
CA LEU A 674 -8.27 -3.81 22.43
C LEU A 674 -9.44 -4.29 23.29
N ASN A 675 -10.44 -4.95 22.68
CA ASN A 675 -11.62 -5.45 23.38
C ASN A 675 -11.71 -6.99 23.32
N LEU A 676 -11.49 -7.68 24.45
CA LEU A 676 -11.56 -9.15 24.51
C LEU A 676 -12.95 -9.62 24.97
N GLU A 677 -13.71 -10.29 24.09
CA GLU A 677 -15.10 -10.69 24.37
C GLU A 677 -15.32 -12.21 24.52
N ALA A 678 -16.17 -12.59 25.46
CA ALA A 678 -16.61 -13.97 25.73
C ALA A 678 -15.44 -14.96 25.98
N ILE A 679 -14.40 -14.50 26.67
CA ILE A 679 -13.14 -15.22 26.89
C ILE A 679 -13.29 -16.34 27.92
N ASN A 680 -12.62 -17.47 27.70
CA ASN A 680 -12.46 -18.54 28.69
C ASN A 680 -11.01 -19.03 28.73
N VAL A 681 -10.29 -18.83 29.85
CA VAL A 681 -8.91 -19.29 30.03
C VAL A 681 -8.79 -20.16 31.28
N VAL A 682 -8.26 -21.38 31.13
CA VAL A 682 -7.99 -22.33 32.21
C VAL A 682 -6.53 -22.79 32.15
N GLY A 683 -5.76 -22.49 33.20
CA GLY A 683 -4.32 -22.77 33.30
C GLY A 683 -3.88 -23.38 34.63
N ARG A 684 -2.56 -23.44 34.86
CA ARG A 684 -1.96 -23.78 36.16
C ARG A 684 -1.47 -22.53 36.89
N ASN A 685 -0.41 -21.86 36.44
CA ASN A 685 0.05 -20.61 37.04
C ASN A 685 0.28 -19.51 35.99
N VAL A 686 0.29 -18.25 36.43
CA VAL A 686 0.57 -17.08 35.57
C VAL A 686 -0.45 -17.03 34.43
N VAL A 687 -1.70 -16.69 34.77
CA VAL A 687 -2.87 -16.81 33.90
C VAL A 687 -3.62 -15.49 33.85
N GLY A 688 -3.90 -14.99 32.64
CA GLY A 688 -4.75 -13.82 32.38
C GLY A 688 -5.55 -13.98 31.09
N ALA A 689 -6.55 -13.12 30.84
CA ALA A 689 -7.24 -13.11 29.55
C ALA A 689 -6.35 -12.58 28.41
N LEU A 690 -5.66 -11.45 28.62
CA LEU A 690 -4.78 -10.86 27.62
C LEU A 690 -3.37 -11.46 27.71
N VAL A 691 -2.76 -11.43 28.90
CA VAL A 691 -1.35 -11.77 29.09
C VAL A 691 -1.15 -12.72 30.27
N GLY A 692 -0.39 -13.80 30.07
CA GLY A 692 0.19 -14.58 31.15
C GLY A 692 1.17 -13.73 31.97
N MET A 693 2.37 -13.49 31.43
CA MET A 693 3.39 -12.62 32.05
C MET A 693 3.74 -11.39 31.19
N ALA A 694 3.66 -10.21 31.79
CA ALA A 694 4.25 -8.96 31.30
C ALA A 694 5.49 -8.62 32.15
N HIS A 695 6.66 -8.53 31.52
CA HIS A 695 7.94 -8.41 32.21
C HIS A 695 8.90 -7.42 31.54
N GLN A 696 9.48 -6.49 32.29
CA GLN A 696 10.38 -5.42 31.83
C GLN A 696 9.72 -4.41 30.88
N ASN A 697 9.33 -3.25 31.43
CA ASN A 697 8.91 -2.06 30.68
C ASN A 697 7.75 -2.29 29.69
N CYS A 698 6.88 -3.28 29.89
CA CYS A 698 5.71 -3.50 29.04
C CYS A 698 4.65 -2.42 29.29
N LEU A 699 3.92 -2.04 28.25
CA LEU A 699 2.79 -1.13 28.29
C LEU A 699 1.51 -1.87 27.87
N ILE A 700 0.47 -1.79 28.69
CA ILE A 700 -0.86 -2.35 28.39
C ILE A 700 -1.89 -1.26 28.66
N GLU A 701 -2.57 -0.75 27.63
CA GLU A 701 -3.47 0.39 27.78
C GLU A 701 -4.72 0.38 26.91
N ASP A 702 -5.78 1.05 27.38
CA ASP A 702 -7.08 1.13 26.69
C ASP A 702 -7.64 -0.27 26.33
N VAL A 703 -7.41 -1.27 27.20
CA VAL A 703 -7.84 -2.66 27.00
C VAL A 703 -9.06 -2.98 27.87
N SER A 704 -10.08 -3.58 27.27
CA SER A 704 -11.18 -4.24 28.00
C SER A 704 -11.17 -5.76 27.82
N ALA A 705 -11.64 -6.48 28.84
CA ALA A 705 -11.86 -7.92 28.75
C ALA A 705 -13.11 -8.38 29.50
N PHE A 706 -13.89 -9.28 28.90
CA PHE A 706 -15.05 -9.94 29.49
C PHE A 706 -14.95 -11.46 29.38
N GLY A 707 -15.00 -12.18 30.50
CA GLY A 707 -14.91 -13.64 30.47
C GLY A 707 -14.72 -14.37 31.81
N SER A 708 -14.10 -15.55 31.72
CA SER A 708 -13.79 -16.43 32.84
C SER A 708 -12.30 -16.80 32.80
N VAL A 709 -11.58 -16.61 33.91
CA VAL A 709 -10.16 -16.98 34.04
C VAL A 709 -9.94 -17.84 35.28
N ALA A 710 -9.30 -18.99 35.12
CA ALA A 710 -9.08 -19.97 36.19
C ALA A 710 -7.64 -20.51 36.22
N GLY A 711 -7.09 -20.66 37.43
CA GLY A 711 -5.78 -21.28 37.66
C GLY A 711 -5.52 -21.58 39.14
N SER A 712 -4.24 -21.66 39.52
CA SER A 712 -3.77 -21.92 40.89
C SER A 712 -3.05 -20.69 41.46
N SER A 713 -1.90 -20.27 40.90
CA SER A 713 -1.11 -19.12 41.37
C SER A 713 -0.93 -18.05 40.29
N TYR A 714 -0.88 -16.78 40.69
CA TYR A 714 -0.78 -15.61 39.81
C TYR A 714 -1.88 -15.59 38.74
N VAL A 715 -3.14 -15.61 39.19
CA VAL A 715 -4.32 -15.57 38.32
C VAL A 715 -4.91 -14.16 38.34
N GLY A 716 -4.88 -13.48 37.20
CA GLY A 716 -5.52 -12.18 36.98
C GLY A 716 -6.68 -12.29 36.00
N GLY A 717 -7.64 -11.36 36.06
CA GLY A 717 -8.65 -11.25 35.01
C GLY A 717 -8.04 -10.87 33.65
N LEU A 718 -7.14 -9.89 33.62
CA LEU A 718 -6.47 -9.43 32.40
C LEU A 718 -5.02 -9.91 32.30
N VAL A 719 -4.25 -9.81 33.39
CA VAL A 719 -2.81 -10.11 33.43
C VAL A 719 -2.44 -11.00 34.62
N GLY A 720 -1.78 -12.13 34.38
CA GLY A 720 -1.35 -13.04 35.44
C GLY A 720 -0.27 -12.43 36.35
N GLU A 721 0.87 -12.05 35.76
CA GLU A 721 1.96 -11.33 36.43
C GLU A 721 2.38 -10.07 35.65
N LEU A 722 2.45 -8.92 36.34
CA LEU A 722 3.03 -7.67 35.87
C LEU A 722 4.33 -7.38 36.63
N SER A 723 5.48 -7.29 35.95
CA SER A 723 6.77 -7.24 36.64
C SER A 723 7.81 -6.32 35.99
N THR A 724 8.64 -5.70 36.85
CA THR A 724 9.81 -4.89 36.45
C THR A 724 9.43 -3.68 35.61
N SER A 725 8.92 -2.64 36.26
CA SER A 725 8.49 -1.39 35.62
C SER A 725 7.42 -1.56 34.54
N GLY A 726 6.55 -2.58 34.67
CA GLY A 726 5.40 -2.73 33.78
C GLY A 726 4.32 -1.69 34.08
N ILE A 727 3.60 -1.25 33.05
CA ILE A 727 2.54 -0.26 33.14
C ILE A 727 1.23 -0.88 32.64
N ILE A 728 0.17 -0.78 33.45
CA ILE A 728 -1.20 -1.01 33.03
C ILE A 728 -1.98 0.29 33.26
N ARG A 729 -2.65 0.81 32.22
CA ARG A 729 -3.34 2.12 32.22
C ARG A 729 -4.71 2.01 31.57
N ASN A 730 -5.76 2.58 32.17
CA ASN A 730 -7.13 2.61 31.62
C ASN A 730 -7.64 1.22 31.16
N ALA A 731 -7.27 0.17 31.90
CA ALA A 731 -7.61 -1.21 31.55
C ALA A 731 -8.68 -1.79 32.48
N GLN A 732 -9.60 -2.59 31.94
CA GLN A 732 -10.74 -3.14 32.69
C GLN A 732 -10.94 -4.65 32.48
N PHE A 733 -11.39 -5.35 33.52
CA PHE A 733 -11.90 -6.72 33.43
C PHE A 733 -13.29 -6.86 34.05
N SER A 734 -14.15 -7.66 33.42
CA SER A 734 -15.48 -8.02 33.91
C SER A 734 -15.71 -9.52 33.81
N GLY A 735 -16.12 -10.17 34.91
CA GLY A 735 -16.52 -11.58 34.88
C GLY A 735 -16.06 -12.37 36.11
N THR A 736 -15.58 -13.60 35.90
CA THR A 736 -15.19 -14.50 36.99
C THR A 736 -13.70 -14.78 36.95
N VAL A 737 -13.00 -14.56 38.06
CA VAL A 737 -11.59 -14.97 38.25
C VAL A 737 -11.50 -15.97 39.39
N SER A 738 -10.83 -17.11 39.18
CA SER A 738 -10.71 -18.20 40.17
C SER A 738 -9.26 -18.66 40.35
N GLY A 739 -8.76 -18.63 41.58
CA GLY A 739 -7.40 -19.08 41.93
C GLY A 739 -7.30 -19.76 43.31
N GLU A 740 -6.12 -20.31 43.61
CA GLU A 740 -5.81 -20.98 44.89
C GLU A 740 -4.84 -20.16 45.77
N TYR A 741 -3.97 -19.35 45.15
CA TYR A 741 -2.96 -18.53 45.83
C TYR A 741 -3.24 -17.03 45.60
N GLN A 742 -2.40 -16.36 44.81
CA GLN A 742 -2.58 -14.95 44.41
C GLN A 742 -3.63 -14.85 43.31
N THR A 743 -4.76 -14.23 43.62
CA THR A 743 -5.90 -14.06 42.69
C THR A 743 -6.35 -12.61 42.68
N GLY A 744 -6.39 -11.99 41.50
CA GLY A 744 -6.81 -10.59 41.33
C GLY A 744 -7.84 -10.41 40.22
N GLY A 745 -8.87 -9.58 40.43
CA GLY A 745 -9.89 -9.34 39.40
C GLY A 745 -9.36 -8.70 38.12
N LEU A 746 -8.21 -8.03 38.15
CA LEU A 746 -7.49 -7.54 36.96
C LEU A 746 -6.07 -8.12 36.87
N VAL A 747 -5.31 -8.10 37.98
CA VAL A 747 -3.89 -8.51 38.01
C VAL A 747 -3.61 -9.54 39.11
N GLY A 748 -3.07 -10.71 38.78
CA GLY A 748 -2.78 -11.76 39.77
C GLY A 748 -1.70 -11.34 40.77
N TYR A 749 -0.53 -10.94 40.24
CA TYR A 749 0.56 -10.34 41.01
C TYR A 749 1.19 -9.18 40.25
N SER A 750 1.51 -8.09 40.95
CA SER A 750 2.31 -6.99 40.43
C SER A 750 3.59 -6.81 41.24
N GLY A 751 4.72 -6.55 40.56
CA GLY A 751 6.05 -6.55 41.16
C GLY A 751 7.02 -5.51 40.61
N HIS A 752 7.92 -5.03 41.47
CA HIS A 752 9.14 -4.28 41.12
C HIS A 752 8.90 -2.97 40.34
N SER A 753 8.44 -1.94 41.06
CA SER A 753 8.21 -0.57 40.56
C SER A 753 7.25 -0.46 39.38
N SER A 754 6.29 -1.38 39.29
CA SER A 754 5.24 -1.38 38.27
C SER A 754 4.10 -0.41 38.63
N LEU A 755 3.40 0.10 37.62
CA LEU A 755 2.28 1.04 37.73
C LEU A 755 0.97 0.38 37.29
N LEU A 756 -0.08 0.60 38.07
CA LEU A 756 -1.47 0.33 37.68
C LEU A 756 -2.26 1.63 37.88
N SER A 757 -2.76 2.24 36.79
CA SER A 757 -3.51 3.49 36.86
C SER A 757 -4.83 3.46 36.09
N ASP A 758 -5.81 4.24 36.57
CA ASP A 758 -7.07 4.49 35.85
C ASP A 758 -7.88 3.21 35.54
N SER A 759 -7.63 2.15 36.32
CA SER A 759 -7.99 0.77 35.98
C SER A 759 -9.01 0.17 36.95
N PHE A 760 -9.83 -0.77 36.49
CA PHE A 760 -10.84 -1.37 37.37
C PHE A 760 -11.24 -2.82 37.06
N SER A 761 -11.92 -3.44 38.02
CA SER A 761 -12.48 -4.78 37.93
C SER A 761 -13.93 -4.85 38.42
N THR A 762 -14.73 -5.69 37.77
CA THR A 762 -16.10 -6.01 38.17
C THR A 762 -16.41 -7.51 38.02
N GLY A 763 -17.45 -7.99 38.70
CA GLY A 763 -17.85 -9.40 38.69
C GLY A 763 -17.52 -10.11 40.00
N GLN A 764 -16.92 -11.30 39.94
CA GLN A 764 -16.61 -12.15 41.11
C GLN A 764 -15.16 -12.65 41.08
N VAL A 765 -14.44 -12.49 42.20
CA VAL A 765 -13.08 -12.98 42.40
C VAL A 765 -13.07 -14.02 43.51
N VAL A 766 -12.81 -15.27 43.18
CA VAL A 766 -12.75 -16.41 44.10
C VAL A 766 -11.29 -16.83 44.27
N GLY A 767 -10.77 -16.83 45.50
CA GLY A 767 -9.36 -17.10 45.75
C GLY A 767 -9.06 -17.88 47.03
N GLY A 768 -7.76 -18.05 47.30
CA GLY A 768 -7.24 -18.64 48.53
C GLY A 768 -6.31 -17.68 49.27
N GLU A 769 -4.99 -17.93 49.22
CA GLU A 769 -4.01 -17.30 50.13
C GLU A 769 -3.99 -15.76 50.06
N ALA A 770 -4.09 -15.16 48.87
CA ALA A 770 -4.02 -13.72 48.66
C ALA A 770 -5.03 -13.28 47.59
N THR A 771 -6.22 -12.88 48.02
CA THR A 771 -7.36 -12.59 47.13
C THR A 771 -7.66 -11.09 47.14
N GLY A 772 -7.58 -10.43 45.98
CA GLY A 772 -7.84 -9.01 45.84
C GLY A 772 -8.86 -8.72 44.75
N GLY A 773 -9.83 -7.83 45.01
CA GLY A 773 -10.84 -7.49 43.99
C GLY A 773 -10.25 -6.92 42.71
N LEU A 774 -9.14 -6.16 42.78
CA LEU A 774 -8.35 -5.67 41.63
C LEU A 774 -7.02 -6.42 41.48
N THR A 775 -6.24 -6.55 42.56
CA THR A 775 -4.88 -7.12 42.52
C THR A 775 -4.64 -8.14 43.64
N GLY A 776 -4.23 -9.37 43.31
CA GLY A 776 -4.01 -10.41 44.32
C GLY A 776 -2.87 -10.05 45.30
N SER A 777 -1.72 -9.65 44.78
CA SER A 777 -0.60 -9.12 45.57
C SER A 777 0.16 -8.03 44.81
N ASN A 778 0.48 -6.93 45.51
CA ASN A 778 1.17 -5.74 45.00
C ASN A 778 2.47 -5.52 45.78
N SER A 779 3.63 -5.68 45.13
CA SER A 779 4.93 -5.81 45.82
C SER A 779 6.09 -5.00 45.24
N PHE A 780 6.96 -4.48 46.13
CA PHE A 780 8.24 -3.82 45.82
C PHE A 780 8.15 -2.50 45.01
N ASN A 781 7.80 -1.41 45.69
CA ASN A 781 7.78 -0.01 45.19
C ASN A 781 6.74 0.30 44.10
N ASN A 782 5.76 -0.59 43.89
CA ASN A 782 4.67 -0.35 42.96
C ASN A 782 3.77 0.83 43.38
N LEU A 783 3.00 1.34 42.42
CA LEU A 783 1.91 2.30 42.64
C LEU A 783 0.62 1.77 42.00
N ILE A 784 -0.46 1.70 42.79
CA ILE A 784 -1.83 1.63 42.29
C ILE A 784 -2.46 3.01 42.48
N THR A 785 -3.00 3.61 41.42
CA THR A 785 -3.60 4.96 41.50
C THR A 785 -4.86 5.13 40.65
N ARG A 786 -5.81 5.98 41.07
CA ARG A 786 -7.09 6.28 40.36
C ARG A 786 -7.84 5.02 39.89
N SER A 787 -7.74 3.95 40.68
CA SER A 787 -8.15 2.59 40.30
C SER A 787 -9.12 2.00 41.33
N TYR A 788 -10.03 1.12 40.90
CA TYR A 788 -11.06 0.60 41.80
C TYR A 788 -11.50 -0.84 41.54
N SER A 789 -12.19 -1.41 42.51
CA SER A 789 -12.88 -2.69 42.39
C SER A 789 -14.33 -2.56 42.85
N SER A 790 -15.26 -3.09 42.05
CA SER A 790 -16.63 -3.36 42.49
C SER A 790 -16.97 -4.85 42.38
N SER A 791 -15.95 -5.72 42.40
CA SER A 791 -16.12 -7.17 42.38
C SER A 791 -16.52 -7.72 43.75
N GLU A 792 -17.38 -8.73 43.78
CA GLU A 792 -17.58 -9.59 44.96
C GLU A 792 -16.31 -10.42 45.18
N VAL A 793 -15.72 -10.36 46.38
CA VAL A 793 -14.46 -11.03 46.69
C VAL A 793 -14.70 -12.15 47.71
N VAL A 794 -14.38 -13.39 47.33
CA VAL A 794 -14.57 -14.59 48.16
C VAL A 794 -13.24 -15.31 48.33
N GLY A 795 -12.54 -15.03 49.44
CA GLY A 795 -11.19 -15.55 49.71
C GLY A 795 -11.15 -16.63 50.78
N SER A 796 -10.83 -17.87 50.43
CA SER A 796 -10.80 -19.00 51.36
C SER A 796 -9.55 -19.09 52.25
N GLY A 797 -8.60 -18.16 52.12
CA GLY A 797 -7.31 -18.15 52.82
C GLY A 797 -7.03 -16.91 53.68
N ASP A 798 -5.75 -16.52 53.70
CA ASP A 798 -5.13 -15.78 54.79
C ASP A 798 -5.10 -14.26 54.66
N ASN A 799 -5.35 -13.72 53.46
CA ASN A 799 -5.29 -12.28 53.17
C ASN A 799 -6.33 -11.93 52.09
N VAL A 800 -7.42 -11.25 52.45
CA VAL A 800 -8.57 -11.00 51.55
C VAL A 800 -8.92 -9.51 51.55
N GLY A 801 -8.89 -8.87 50.37
CA GLY A 801 -9.08 -7.42 50.23
C GLY A 801 -10.02 -7.02 49.09
N GLY A 802 -10.92 -6.07 49.34
CA GLY A 802 -11.85 -5.56 48.31
C GLY A 802 -11.16 -4.91 47.10
N LEU A 803 -9.94 -4.39 47.27
CA LEU A 803 -9.04 -3.94 46.19
C LEU A 803 -7.81 -4.83 46.06
N VAL A 804 -7.07 -5.05 47.16
CA VAL A 804 -5.76 -5.75 47.14
C VAL A 804 -5.66 -6.80 48.24
N GLY A 805 -5.29 -8.05 47.90
CA GLY A 805 -5.09 -9.11 48.92
C GLY A 805 -3.91 -8.80 49.84
N ILE A 806 -2.72 -8.60 49.25
CA ILE A 806 -1.48 -8.21 49.95
C ILE A 806 -0.88 -6.96 49.31
N ASN A 807 -0.56 -5.94 50.11
CA ASN A 807 0.22 -4.78 49.67
C ASN A 807 1.55 -4.69 50.45
N TYR A 808 2.67 -5.02 49.80
CA TYR A 808 4.00 -5.13 50.42
C TYR A 808 4.97 -4.07 49.86
N ALA A 809 5.53 -3.22 50.72
CA ALA A 809 6.52 -2.18 50.37
C ALA A 809 6.09 -1.32 49.15
N SER A 810 4.79 -1.02 49.02
CA SER A 810 4.16 -0.44 47.83
C SER A 810 3.04 0.54 48.21
N ARG A 811 2.62 1.37 47.24
CA ARG A 811 1.74 2.53 47.45
C ARG A 811 0.37 2.34 46.82
N ILE A 812 -0.67 2.87 47.47
CA ILE A 812 -2.03 2.95 46.94
C ILE A 812 -2.53 4.38 47.17
N LEU A 813 -2.92 5.06 46.09
CA LEU A 813 -3.34 6.46 46.07
C LEU A 813 -4.69 6.58 45.33
N GLU A 814 -5.60 7.43 45.79
CA GLU A 814 -6.82 7.76 45.02
C GLU A 814 -7.60 6.53 44.54
N ALA A 815 -7.83 5.54 45.42
CA ALA A 815 -8.33 4.21 45.02
C ALA A 815 -9.41 3.68 45.97
N TYR A 816 -10.34 2.87 45.46
CA TYR A 816 -11.48 2.42 46.27
C TYR A 816 -12.01 1.01 45.98
N ALA A 817 -12.73 0.45 46.95
CA ALA A 817 -13.47 -0.79 46.81
C ALA A 817 -14.94 -0.64 47.24
N THR A 818 -15.86 -1.14 46.43
CA THR A 818 -17.31 -1.10 46.73
C THR A 818 -18.02 -2.46 46.73
N GLY A 819 -17.34 -3.53 46.31
CA GLY A 819 -17.88 -4.89 46.37
C GLY A 819 -17.66 -5.51 47.75
N ASP A 820 -18.55 -6.44 48.12
CA ASP A 820 -18.49 -7.15 49.41
C ASP A 820 -17.32 -8.16 49.45
N VAL A 821 -16.79 -8.39 50.65
CA VAL A 821 -15.58 -9.18 50.91
C VAL A 821 -15.88 -10.24 51.97
N GLU A 822 -16.17 -11.47 51.54
CA GLU A 822 -16.26 -12.64 52.42
C GLU A 822 -14.90 -13.39 52.42
N GLY A 823 -14.27 -13.59 53.58
CA GLY A 823 -12.91 -14.12 53.67
C GLY A 823 -12.59 -14.98 54.90
N GLY A 824 -11.49 -15.74 54.86
CA GLY A 824 -11.04 -16.57 55.98
C GLY A 824 -10.43 -15.75 57.12
N TYR A 825 -9.26 -15.18 56.88
CA TYR A 825 -8.43 -14.46 57.84
C TYR A 825 -7.89 -13.16 57.20
N LYS A 826 -7.57 -12.15 58.02
CA LYS A 826 -7.13 -10.80 57.58
C LYS A 826 -7.99 -10.22 56.45
N VAL A 827 -9.25 -9.96 56.77
CA VAL A 827 -10.24 -9.48 55.80
C VAL A 827 -10.34 -7.96 55.88
N GLY A 828 -10.06 -7.27 54.77
CA GLY A 828 -10.09 -5.82 54.68
C GLY A 828 -11.02 -5.32 53.58
N GLY A 829 -11.86 -4.32 53.88
CA GLY A 829 -12.72 -3.72 52.85
C GLY A 829 -11.95 -3.13 51.65
N LEU A 830 -10.68 -2.75 51.83
CA LEU A 830 -9.75 -2.34 50.76
C LEU A 830 -8.56 -3.31 50.64
N VAL A 831 -7.86 -3.58 51.75
CA VAL A 831 -6.59 -4.36 51.75
C VAL A 831 -6.59 -5.44 52.82
N GLY A 832 -6.37 -6.70 52.46
CA GLY A 832 -6.30 -7.79 53.44
C GLY A 832 -5.12 -7.64 54.40
N TYR A 833 -3.90 -7.62 53.84
CA TYR A 833 -2.67 -7.43 54.58
C TYR A 833 -1.78 -6.31 53.99
N LEU A 834 -1.53 -5.27 54.80
CA LEU A 834 -0.64 -4.16 54.47
C LEU A 834 0.71 -4.34 55.20
N GLN A 835 1.79 -4.49 54.45
CA GLN A 835 3.14 -4.50 55.00
C GLN A 835 3.99 -3.33 54.47
N GLY A 836 4.50 -2.54 55.40
CA GLY A 836 5.36 -1.41 55.12
C GLY A 836 6.81 -1.57 55.59
N ASP A 837 7.64 -0.74 55.00
CA ASP A 837 9.05 -0.48 55.25
C ASP A 837 9.27 0.96 55.75
N ASN A 838 8.20 1.65 56.16
CA ASN A 838 8.05 3.09 56.38
C ASN A 838 7.96 3.96 55.10
N ALA A 839 8.07 3.37 53.89
CA ALA A 839 7.81 4.03 52.61
C ALA A 839 6.52 3.55 51.91
N SER A 840 5.88 2.46 52.36
CA SER A 840 4.47 2.16 52.03
C SER A 840 3.50 3.19 52.62
N TRP A 841 2.57 3.67 51.80
CA TRP A 841 1.43 4.48 52.24
C TRP A 841 0.16 4.20 51.43
N LEU A 842 -0.98 4.33 52.12
CA LEU A 842 -2.33 4.39 51.58
C LEU A 842 -2.82 5.83 51.77
N THR A 843 -3.29 6.50 50.71
CA THR A 843 -3.79 7.88 50.84
C THR A 843 -4.90 8.21 49.86
N ASP A 844 -5.89 8.96 50.34
CA ASP A 844 -7.09 9.32 49.60
C ASP A 844 -7.83 8.06 49.08
N VAL A 845 -8.10 7.11 49.99
CA VAL A 845 -8.68 5.78 49.67
C VAL A 845 -9.95 5.48 50.47
N TYR A 846 -10.86 4.66 49.93
CA TYR A 846 -12.07 4.27 50.68
C TYR A 846 -12.62 2.87 50.39
N ALA A 847 -13.38 2.33 51.35
CA ALA A 847 -14.12 1.08 51.23
C ALA A 847 -15.59 1.24 51.63
N THR A 848 -16.51 0.71 50.81
CA THR A 848 -17.96 0.75 51.09
C THR A 848 -18.67 -0.61 51.14
N GLY A 849 -18.05 -1.68 50.60
CA GLY A 849 -18.59 -3.04 50.72
C GLY A 849 -18.40 -3.63 52.12
N ASP A 850 -19.19 -4.63 52.45
CA ASP A 850 -19.12 -5.31 53.75
C ASP A 850 -17.85 -6.17 53.86
N ALA A 851 -17.20 -6.16 55.03
CA ALA A 851 -16.02 -6.96 55.34
C ALA A 851 -16.38 -8.05 56.37
N ILE A 852 -16.41 -9.31 55.91
CA ILE A 852 -16.91 -10.46 56.66
C ILE A 852 -15.83 -11.55 56.72
N GLY A 853 -15.26 -11.77 57.91
CA GLY A 853 -14.32 -12.86 58.18
C GLY A 853 -14.96 -14.09 58.81
N GLU A 854 -14.48 -15.29 58.47
CA GLU A 854 -14.72 -16.51 59.27
C GLU A 854 -13.97 -16.49 60.61
N TYR A 855 -12.80 -15.83 60.67
CA TYR A 855 -11.90 -15.82 61.84
C TYR A 855 -11.54 -14.39 62.32
N ASP A 856 -10.27 -14.17 62.69
CA ASP A 856 -9.75 -12.92 63.25
C ASP A 856 -9.26 -11.90 62.20
N TYR A 857 -9.00 -10.67 62.67
CA TYR A 857 -8.36 -9.57 61.93
C TYR A 857 -9.22 -9.01 60.79
N VAL A 858 -10.48 -8.69 61.08
CA VAL A 858 -11.39 -8.07 60.11
C VAL A 858 -11.41 -6.55 60.31
N GLY A 859 -11.23 -5.77 59.24
CA GLY A 859 -11.27 -4.32 59.30
C GLY A 859 -11.97 -3.65 58.12
N GLY A 860 -12.70 -2.58 58.39
CA GLY A 860 -13.51 -1.89 57.37
C GLY A 860 -12.71 -1.35 56.17
N LEU A 861 -11.41 -1.09 56.34
CA LEU A 861 -10.46 -0.77 55.27
C LEU A 861 -9.34 -1.82 55.18
N ILE A 862 -8.76 -2.23 56.32
CA ILE A 862 -7.56 -3.08 56.37
C ILE A 862 -7.71 -4.19 57.42
N GLY A 863 -7.44 -5.45 57.06
CA GLY A 863 -7.44 -6.56 58.01
C GLY A 863 -6.29 -6.48 59.02
N GLU A 864 -5.05 -6.65 58.54
CA GLU A 864 -3.81 -6.40 59.31
C GLU A 864 -2.93 -5.37 58.60
N GLY A 865 -2.36 -4.41 59.34
CA GLY A 865 -1.38 -3.45 58.82
C GLY A 865 -0.13 -3.29 59.67
N THR A 866 1.04 -3.19 59.03
CA THR A 866 2.34 -3.03 59.70
C THR A 866 3.21 -1.93 59.06
N ASN A 867 3.89 -1.12 59.89
CA ASN A 867 4.94 -0.15 59.51
C ASN A 867 4.65 0.73 58.26
N ALA A 868 3.41 1.20 58.10
CA ALA A 868 2.94 1.98 56.95
C ALA A 868 2.14 3.21 57.41
N THR A 869 1.93 4.17 56.51
CA THR A 869 1.13 5.38 56.78
C THR A 869 -0.22 5.30 56.07
N ILE A 870 -1.29 5.72 56.75
CA ILE A 870 -2.65 5.80 56.22
C ILE A 870 -3.14 7.23 56.42
N THR A 871 -3.45 7.93 55.33
CA THR A 871 -3.88 9.33 55.35
C THR A 871 -5.19 9.48 54.58
N ASN A 872 -6.10 10.34 55.04
CA ASN A 872 -7.34 10.67 54.33
C ASN A 872 -8.12 9.43 53.83
N ALA A 873 -8.32 8.43 54.69
CA ALA A 873 -9.02 7.20 54.33
C ALA A 873 -10.37 7.05 55.04
N TYR A 874 -11.34 6.36 54.43
CA TYR A 874 -12.58 6.00 55.15
C TYR A 874 -13.15 4.60 54.87
N ALA A 875 -13.90 4.07 55.83
CA ALA A 875 -14.68 2.83 55.68
C ALA A 875 -16.14 2.99 56.17
N VAL A 876 -17.09 2.41 55.43
CA VAL A 876 -18.54 2.47 55.78
C VAL A 876 -19.31 1.14 55.70
N GLY A 877 -18.71 0.04 55.24
CA GLY A 877 -19.35 -1.29 55.24
C GLY A 877 -19.52 -1.88 56.65
N VAL A 878 -20.26 -2.98 56.76
CA VAL A 878 -20.34 -3.81 57.97
C VAL A 878 -18.97 -4.47 58.23
N VAL A 879 -18.61 -4.65 59.51
CA VAL A 879 -17.40 -5.38 59.94
C VAL A 879 -17.82 -6.54 60.83
N GLN A 880 -17.64 -7.78 60.36
CA GLN A 880 -18.04 -8.99 61.07
C GLN A 880 -16.89 -10.02 61.09
N GLY A 881 -16.65 -10.65 62.24
CA GLY A 881 -15.68 -11.74 62.42
C GLY A 881 -15.63 -12.19 63.89
N ASP A 882 -14.68 -13.07 64.23
CA ASP A 882 -14.59 -13.68 65.58
C ASP A 882 -13.89 -12.76 66.59
N SER A 883 -12.67 -12.28 66.30
CA SER A 883 -11.97 -11.32 67.17
C SER A 883 -10.97 -10.40 66.45
N TYR A 884 -10.42 -9.42 67.18
CA TYR A 884 -9.59 -8.33 66.64
C TYR A 884 -10.24 -7.58 65.47
N LEU A 885 -11.55 -7.31 65.58
CA LEU A 885 -12.27 -6.44 64.67
C LEU A 885 -11.75 -4.99 64.78
N GLY A 886 -11.99 -4.19 63.74
CA GLY A 886 -11.79 -2.75 63.83
C GLY A 886 -12.50 -1.95 62.75
N GLY A 887 -13.04 -0.79 63.11
CA GLY A 887 -13.89 -0.01 62.19
C GLY A 887 -13.18 0.46 60.90
N LEU A 888 -11.87 0.67 60.96
CA LEU A 888 -11.02 0.97 59.79
C LEU A 888 -9.90 -0.07 59.65
N VAL A 889 -9.15 -0.36 60.73
CA VAL A 889 -8.07 -1.37 60.73
C VAL A 889 -8.35 -2.44 61.79
N GLY A 890 -8.33 -3.71 61.42
CA GLY A 890 -8.56 -4.85 62.34
C GLY A 890 -7.46 -4.94 63.41
N ILE A 891 -6.22 -5.21 62.97
CA ILE A 891 -5.02 -5.17 63.83
C ILE A 891 -3.88 -4.34 63.21
N GLN A 892 -3.09 -3.68 64.08
CA GLN A 892 -1.97 -2.82 63.65
C GLN A 892 -0.69 -3.05 64.45
N SER A 893 0.46 -2.89 63.79
CA SER A 893 1.78 -2.81 64.44
C SER A 893 2.65 -1.76 63.76
N GLY A 894 2.86 -0.61 64.41
CA GLY A 894 3.68 0.48 63.86
C GLY A 894 3.05 1.26 62.70
N LEU A 895 1.73 1.16 62.50
CA LEU A 895 1.00 2.04 61.58
C LEU A 895 0.94 3.48 62.11
N ASN A 896 0.90 4.45 61.19
CA ASN A 896 0.53 5.83 61.49
C ASN A 896 -0.78 6.16 60.75
N VAL A 897 -1.85 6.48 61.49
CA VAL A 897 -3.17 6.77 60.93
C VAL A 897 -3.49 8.25 61.13
N PHE A 898 -3.69 8.98 60.02
CA PHE A 898 -3.95 10.42 60.00
C PHE A 898 -5.24 10.72 59.25
N ASN A 899 -6.04 11.67 59.75
CA ASN A 899 -7.27 12.17 59.12
C ASN A 899 -8.19 11.07 58.56
N SER A 900 -8.27 9.89 59.20
CA SER A 900 -8.94 8.72 58.62
C SER A 900 -10.05 8.21 59.54
N TYR A 901 -11.22 7.92 58.98
CA TYR A 901 -12.48 7.82 59.70
C TYR A 901 -13.25 6.54 59.36
N TYR A 902 -14.15 6.10 60.23
CA TYR A 902 -15.07 5.02 59.88
C TYR A 902 -16.46 5.24 60.46
N ASN A 903 -17.47 4.69 59.79
CA ASN A 903 -18.85 4.79 60.25
C ASN A 903 -19.08 3.80 61.41
N SER A 904 -19.13 4.30 62.64
CA SER A 904 -19.36 3.48 63.84
C SER A 904 -20.77 2.87 63.90
N GLU A 905 -21.73 3.38 63.11
CA GLU A 905 -23.11 2.90 63.10
C GLU A 905 -23.32 1.69 62.17
N THR A 906 -22.60 1.63 61.04
CA THR A 906 -22.67 0.51 60.08
C THR A 906 -21.60 -0.55 60.33
N THR A 907 -20.34 -0.15 60.60
CA THR A 907 -19.27 -1.10 60.98
C THR A 907 -19.57 -1.79 62.32
N GLY A 908 -20.38 -1.17 63.18
CA GLY A 908 -20.67 -1.60 64.56
C GLY A 908 -19.51 -1.39 65.54
N GLN A 909 -18.38 -0.80 65.10
CA GLN A 909 -17.15 -0.70 65.88
C GLN A 909 -16.99 0.67 66.58
N SER A 910 -16.11 0.72 67.60
CA SER A 910 -15.82 1.95 68.37
C SER A 910 -14.40 1.93 68.97
N ASP A 911 -13.43 1.48 68.17
CA ASP A 911 -12.00 1.45 68.47
C ASP A 911 -11.40 2.84 68.76
N THR A 912 -10.22 2.82 69.39
CA THR A 912 -9.36 4.00 69.55
C THR A 912 -7.98 3.75 68.95
N GLY A 913 -7.42 4.77 68.27
CA GLY A 913 -6.07 4.72 67.71
C GLY A 913 -5.89 3.86 66.45
N LYS A 914 -6.97 3.29 65.88
CA LYS A 914 -6.98 2.53 64.62
C LYS A 914 -7.76 3.27 63.51
N GLY A 915 -7.88 4.60 63.60
CA GLY A 915 -8.88 5.41 62.90
C GLY A 915 -9.87 6.06 63.86
N GLU A 916 -10.57 7.09 63.38
CA GLU A 916 -11.52 7.91 64.16
C GLU A 916 -12.98 7.46 63.93
N PRO A 917 -13.72 7.00 64.95
CA PRO A 917 -15.16 6.73 64.80
C PRO A 917 -15.94 8.02 64.50
N LYS A 918 -16.90 7.92 63.60
CA LYS A 918 -17.88 8.96 63.25
C LYS A 918 -19.24 8.31 62.97
N THR A 919 -20.32 9.03 63.25
CA THR A 919 -21.67 8.66 62.81
C THR A 919 -21.84 8.84 61.30
N THR A 920 -22.86 8.19 60.72
CA THR A 920 -23.28 8.39 59.32
C THR A 920 -23.51 9.88 59.03
N ALA A 921 -24.15 10.59 59.96
CA ALA A 921 -24.45 12.00 59.84
C ALA A 921 -23.18 12.87 59.84
N GLU A 922 -22.17 12.56 60.66
CA GLU A 922 -20.88 13.27 60.66
C GLU A 922 -20.09 13.04 59.36
N LEU A 923 -20.07 11.82 58.84
CA LEU A 923 -19.39 11.50 57.57
C LEU A 923 -20.09 12.10 56.35
N GLN A 924 -21.30 12.65 56.52
CA GLN A 924 -22.03 13.42 55.51
C GLN A 924 -21.87 14.95 55.70
N GLN A 925 -20.88 15.40 56.50
CA GLN A 925 -20.55 16.82 56.69
C GLN A 925 -19.11 17.13 56.26
N LEU A 926 -18.94 18.12 55.37
CA LEU A 926 -17.64 18.65 54.95
C LEU A 926 -16.70 18.97 56.12
N ALA A 927 -17.24 19.51 57.22
CA ALA A 927 -16.47 19.92 58.40
C ALA A 927 -15.74 18.76 59.11
N THR A 928 -16.19 17.51 58.94
CA THR A 928 -15.56 16.33 59.54
C THR A 928 -14.18 16.08 58.94
N PHE A 929 -14.02 16.32 57.64
CA PHE A 929 -12.82 16.01 56.84
C PHE A 929 -11.80 17.16 56.87
N THR A 930 -11.62 17.76 58.06
CA THR A 930 -10.67 18.86 58.27
C THR A 930 -9.24 18.38 58.03
N GLY A 931 -8.61 18.90 56.97
CA GLY A 931 -7.26 18.51 56.54
C GLY A 931 -7.22 17.68 55.26
N TRP A 932 -8.37 17.35 54.67
CA TRP A 932 -8.45 16.76 53.33
C TRP A 932 -8.47 17.87 52.27
N ALA A 933 -8.00 17.57 51.05
CA ALA A 933 -8.31 18.37 49.87
C ALA A 933 -9.74 18.02 49.43
N ILE A 934 -10.74 18.74 49.97
CA ILE A 934 -12.16 18.41 49.79
C ILE A 934 -13.05 19.65 49.58
N VAL A 935 -13.96 19.58 48.61
CA VAL A 935 -15.02 20.59 48.36
C VAL A 935 -16.42 20.01 48.52
N ALA A 936 -17.41 20.89 48.71
CA ALA A 936 -18.82 20.52 48.71
C ALA A 936 -19.46 20.88 47.36
N ASP A 937 -20.14 19.91 46.73
CA ASP A 937 -20.88 20.11 45.49
C ASP A 937 -22.40 20.03 45.77
N ALA A 938 -23.16 21.01 45.28
CA ALA A 938 -24.61 21.11 45.44
C ALA A 938 -25.40 20.45 44.29
N THR A 939 -24.72 19.82 43.33
CA THR A 939 -25.28 19.02 42.23
C THR A 939 -25.26 17.51 42.53
N ILE A 940 -24.29 17.06 43.35
CA ILE A 940 -24.14 15.68 43.80
C ILE A 940 -25.02 15.43 45.05
N ASP A 941 -25.79 14.33 45.02
CA ASP A 941 -26.69 13.93 46.11
C ASP A 941 -25.95 13.72 47.44
N GLN A 942 -26.58 14.14 48.55
CA GLN A 942 -25.95 14.12 49.87
C GLN A 942 -25.51 12.70 50.27
N GLY A 943 -24.21 12.55 50.56
CA GLY A 943 -23.58 11.27 50.87
C GLY A 943 -22.20 11.41 51.50
N PHE A 944 -21.41 10.33 51.45
CA PHE A 944 -20.01 10.32 51.86
C PHE A 944 -19.12 11.02 50.80
N PRO A 945 -17.87 11.40 51.13
CA PRO A 945 -16.93 11.91 50.13
C PRO A 945 -16.69 10.91 48.99
N LEU A 946 -16.49 11.42 47.79
CA LEU A 946 -16.08 10.68 46.59
C LEU A 946 -14.80 11.32 46.04
N LEU A 947 -13.96 10.53 45.37
CA LEU A 947 -12.83 11.07 44.62
C LEU A 947 -13.33 11.82 43.38
N THR A 948 -12.74 12.97 43.05
CA THR A 948 -13.27 13.88 42.01
C THR A 948 -13.24 13.29 40.61
N TRP A 949 -12.20 12.50 40.28
CA TRP A 949 -12.10 11.76 39.01
C TRP A 949 -13.27 10.78 38.77
N ARG A 950 -14.01 10.40 39.82
CA ARG A 950 -15.20 9.54 39.73
C ARG A 950 -16.45 10.26 39.21
N VAL A 951 -16.49 11.60 39.21
CA VAL A 951 -17.76 12.34 39.00
C VAL A 951 -17.75 13.37 37.87
N GLN A 952 -16.66 14.09 37.60
CA GLN A 952 -16.56 15.03 36.47
C GLN A 952 -15.10 15.19 36.00
N GLN A 953 -14.88 15.24 34.67
CA GLN A 953 -13.55 15.47 34.08
C GLN A 953 -13.07 16.93 34.18
N SER A 954 -13.95 17.90 34.43
CA SER A 954 -13.64 19.34 34.37
C SER A 954 -12.93 19.92 35.61
N TYR A 955 -12.27 19.08 36.41
CA TYR A 955 -11.63 19.43 37.69
C TYR A 955 -10.11 19.13 37.71
N LEU A 956 -9.45 19.16 36.56
CA LEU A 956 -8.01 18.83 36.43
C LEU A 956 -7.08 19.77 37.25
N ASP A 957 -7.55 20.95 37.65
CA ASP A 957 -6.85 21.91 38.52
C ASP A 957 -7.37 21.94 39.99
N ASP A 958 -8.35 21.11 40.36
CA ASP A 958 -9.15 21.24 41.60
C ASP A 958 -8.94 20.00 42.54
N PRO A 959 -9.61 19.87 43.72
CA PRO A 959 -9.14 18.98 44.78
C PRO A 959 -9.45 17.49 44.55
N THR A 960 -8.74 16.64 45.30
CA THR A 960 -8.85 15.17 45.25
C THR A 960 -10.25 14.63 45.64
N TRP A 961 -10.97 15.31 46.54
CA TRP A 961 -12.26 14.86 47.05
C TRP A 961 -13.40 15.86 46.85
N VAL A 962 -14.61 15.33 46.73
CA VAL A 962 -15.87 16.08 46.73
C VAL A 962 -16.91 15.39 47.61
N ILE A 963 -17.70 16.16 48.35
CA ILE A 963 -18.84 15.66 49.12
C ILE A 963 -20.15 16.25 48.59
N GLY A 964 -21.13 15.39 48.32
CA GLY A 964 -22.46 15.82 47.89
C GLY A 964 -23.20 16.57 48.98
N THR A 965 -23.86 17.67 48.60
CA THR A 965 -24.67 18.51 49.50
C THR A 965 -26.05 18.84 48.95
N LYS A 966 -26.41 18.32 47.76
CA LYS A 966 -27.76 18.39 47.20
C LYS A 966 -28.73 17.66 48.14
N PRO A 967 -29.73 18.35 48.73
CA PRO A 967 -30.69 17.71 49.61
C PRO A 967 -31.52 16.66 48.87
N PRO A 968 -31.92 15.56 49.53
CA PRO A 968 -32.80 14.57 48.91
C PRO A 968 -34.09 15.23 48.42
N ALA A 969 -34.55 14.84 47.23
CA ALA A 969 -35.78 15.31 46.62
C ALA A 969 -36.79 14.17 46.49
N PHE A 970 -38.09 14.52 46.52
CA PHE A 970 -39.19 13.58 46.47
C PHE A 970 -40.12 13.89 45.29
N SER A 971 -40.67 12.83 44.69
CA SER A 971 -41.66 12.95 43.63
C SER A 971 -43.01 13.42 44.16
N VAL A 972 -43.53 14.48 43.56
CA VAL A 972 -44.91 14.93 43.69
C VAL A 972 -45.63 14.66 42.38
N THR A 973 -46.52 13.66 42.38
CA THR A 973 -47.24 13.21 41.19
C THR A 973 -48.58 13.94 41.05
N PRO A 974 -48.75 14.82 40.05
CA PRO A 974 -50.06 15.40 39.77
C PRO A 974 -50.98 14.37 39.10
N ASP A 975 -52.27 14.42 39.45
CA ASP A 975 -53.34 13.58 38.93
C ASP A 975 -54.59 14.45 38.74
N ALA A 976 -55.28 14.28 37.61
CA ALA A 976 -56.51 15.01 37.29
C ALA A 976 -57.58 14.04 36.79
N GLY A 977 -58.66 13.93 37.56
CA GLY A 977 -59.87 13.24 37.12
C GLY A 977 -60.52 13.95 35.93
N ALA A 978 -61.41 13.25 35.23
CA ALA A 978 -62.10 13.78 34.05
C ALA A 978 -62.86 15.10 34.34
N GLY A 979 -62.82 16.04 33.39
CA GLY A 979 -63.45 17.36 33.50
C GLY A 979 -62.50 18.51 33.87
N GLY A 980 -61.19 18.31 33.77
CA GLY A 980 -60.19 19.36 33.90
C GLY A 980 -58.76 18.83 33.88
N SER A 981 -57.83 19.74 34.14
CA SER A 981 -56.38 19.50 34.07
C SER A 981 -55.64 20.09 35.27
N ILE A 982 -54.41 19.61 35.46
CA ILE A 982 -53.47 20.03 36.50
C ILE A 982 -52.15 20.44 35.83
N SER A 983 -51.56 21.57 36.26
CA SER A 983 -50.37 22.15 35.65
C SER A 983 -49.36 22.63 36.71
N PRO A 984 -48.10 22.15 36.72
CA PRO A 984 -47.52 21.16 35.81
C PRO A 984 -48.23 19.80 35.88
N GLY A 985 -48.39 19.16 34.71
CA GLY A 985 -49.04 17.84 34.58
C GLY A 985 -48.07 16.65 34.64
N SER A 986 -46.77 16.91 34.76
CA SER A 986 -45.72 15.90 34.93
C SER A 986 -45.29 15.77 36.39
N VAL A 987 -44.73 14.62 36.78
CA VAL A 987 -44.18 14.41 38.13
C VAL A 987 -43.12 15.47 38.43
N GLN A 988 -43.28 16.16 39.55
CA GLN A 988 -42.36 17.22 40.01
C GLN A 988 -41.37 16.66 41.02
N SER A 989 -40.08 16.95 40.89
CA SER A 989 -39.07 16.60 41.90
C SER A 989 -38.87 17.75 42.88
N ILE A 990 -39.31 17.60 44.12
CA ILE A 990 -39.35 18.66 45.13
C ILE A 990 -38.35 18.37 46.26
N PRO A 991 -37.39 19.28 46.55
CA PRO A 991 -36.44 19.11 47.66
C PRO A 991 -37.12 18.92 49.02
N ASN A 992 -36.53 18.10 49.88
CA ASN A 992 -37.04 17.80 51.22
C ASN A 992 -37.32 19.09 52.02
N GLY A 993 -38.56 19.23 52.50
CA GLY A 993 -39.05 20.38 53.25
C GLY A 993 -39.56 21.56 52.41
N ALA A 994 -39.38 21.56 51.09
CA ALA A 994 -39.91 22.58 50.20
C ALA A 994 -41.40 22.37 49.90
N THR A 995 -42.08 23.41 49.41
CA THR A 995 -43.47 23.36 48.91
C THR A 995 -43.52 23.61 47.41
N THR A 996 -44.51 23.06 46.72
CA THR A 996 -44.78 23.36 45.32
C THR A 996 -46.24 23.77 45.12
N SER A 997 -46.58 24.29 43.95
CA SER A 997 -47.94 24.75 43.63
C SER A 997 -48.38 24.31 42.23
N PHE A 998 -49.61 23.80 42.15
CA PHE A 998 -50.24 23.34 40.91
C PHE A 998 -51.42 24.24 40.56
N THR A 999 -51.52 24.66 39.30
CA THR A 999 -52.70 25.35 38.75
C THR A 999 -53.69 24.31 38.26
N ILE A 1000 -54.96 24.47 38.64
CA ILE A 1000 -56.04 23.52 38.44
C ILE A 1000 -57.09 24.14 37.52
N SER A 1001 -57.23 23.62 36.31
CA SER A 1001 -58.04 24.23 35.25
C SER A 1001 -59.21 23.30 34.89
N PRO A 1002 -60.45 23.58 35.32
CA PRO A 1002 -61.62 22.82 34.87
C PRO A 1002 -61.87 23.01 33.37
N ASP A 1003 -62.39 21.98 32.72
CA ASP A 1003 -62.82 22.02 31.32
C ASP A 1003 -64.13 22.80 31.14
N ASP A 1004 -64.46 23.17 29.89
CA ASP A 1004 -65.72 23.85 29.57
C ASP A 1004 -66.93 23.03 30.05
N GLY A 1005 -67.77 23.66 30.87
CA GLY A 1005 -68.93 23.03 31.53
C GLY A 1005 -68.63 22.39 32.88
N TYR A 1006 -67.38 22.34 33.35
CA TYR A 1006 -67.01 21.80 34.66
C TYR A 1006 -66.61 22.90 35.66
N ALA A 1007 -66.60 22.54 36.94
CA ALA A 1007 -66.03 23.31 38.03
C ALA A 1007 -65.16 22.41 38.93
N ILE A 1008 -64.18 22.99 39.62
CA ILE A 1008 -63.35 22.26 40.58
C ILE A 1008 -64.26 21.72 41.70
N ALA A 1009 -64.26 20.39 41.90
CA ALA A 1009 -65.01 19.73 42.97
C ALA A 1009 -64.18 19.65 44.26
N GLY A 1010 -62.87 19.41 44.11
CA GLY A 1010 -61.92 19.37 45.22
C GLY A 1010 -60.52 18.98 44.76
N VAL A 1011 -59.52 19.33 45.56
CA VAL A 1011 -58.11 18.99 45.32
C VAL A 1011 -57.52 18.49 46.63
N THR A 1012 -56.83 17.35 46.59
CA THR A 1012 -56.35 16.64 47.79
C THR A 1012 -54.95 16.06 47.57
N GLY A 1013 -54.29 15.62 48.64
CA GLY A 1013 -52.96 15.03 48.58
C GLY A 1013 -51.83 16.01 48.92
N CYS A 1014 -50.63 15.48 49.18
CA CYS A 1014 -49.45 16.22 49.66
C CYS A 1014 -49.71 17.26 50.78
N GLY A 1015 -50.73 17.06 51.63
CA GLY A 1015 -51.12 17.95 52.73
C GLY A 1015 -51.52 19.38 52.33
N GLY A 1016 -51.78 19.64 51.05
CA GLY A 1016 -51.90 21.00 50.51
C GLY A 1016 -53.23 21.71 50.75
N SER A 1017 -53.31 22.95 50.27
CA SER A 1017 -54.50 23.81 50.33
C SER A 1017 -54.78 24.51 49.00
N LEU A 1018 -56.06 24.63 48.65
CA LEU A 1018 -56.55 25.30 47.43
C LEU A 1018 -56.90 26.76 47.72
N LEU A 1019 -56.35 27.69 46.93
CA LEU A 1019 -56.75 29.10 46.92
C LEU A 1019 -57.09 29.53 45.49
N GLY A 1020 -58.37 29.81 45.23
CA GLY A 1020 -58.87 30.03 43.88
C GLY A 1020 -58.70 28.75 43.04
N ASN A 1021 -57.82 28.81 42.05
CA ASN A 1021 -57.46 27.67 41.21
C ASN A 1021 -56.00 27.20 41.39
N ILE A 1022 -55.30 27.62 42.45
CA ILE A 1022 -53.92 27.19 42.74
C ILE A 1022 -53.91 26.34 44.02
N TYR A 1023 -53.38 25.12 43.92
CA TYR A 1023 -53.18 24.20 45.03
C TYR A 1023 -51.71 24.18 45.45
N THR A 1024 -51.40 24.71 46.63
CA THR A 1024 -50.06 24.70 47.20
C THR A 1024 -49.92 23.56 48.20
N THR A 1025 -48.89 22.72 48.05
CA THR A 1025 -48.62 21.57 48.92
C THR A 1025 -48.18 22.00 50.33
N ALA A 1026 -48.25 21.07 51.28
CA ALA A 1026 -47.43 21.17 52.49
C ALA A 1026 -45.94 20.95 52.14
N ALA A 1027 -45.08 21.10 53.15
CA ALA A 1027 -43.65 20.78 53.02
C ALA A 1027 -43.48 19.29 52.68
N ILE A 1028 -42.80 18.99 51.57
CA ILE A 1028 -42.67 17.63 51.04
C ILE A 1028 -41.53 16.91 51.75
N THR A 1029 -41.84 15.90 52.56
CA THR A 1029 -40.85 15.09 53.30
C THR A 1029 -40.85 13.61 52.91
N GLN A 1030 -41.61 13.26 51.87
CA GLN A 1030 -41.72 11.94 51.24
C GLN A 1030 -42.46 12.10 49.90
N ALA A 1031 -42.40 11.08 49.03
CA ALA A 1031 -43.20 11.07 47.81
C ALA A 1031 -44.72 11.09 48.11
N CYS A 1032 -45.49 11.78 47.27
CA CYS A 1032 -46.95 11.92 47.41
C CYS A 1032 -47.62 12.35 46.09
N ASN A 1033 -48.95 12.24 46.02
CA ASN A 1033 -49.73 12.69 44.87
C ASN A 1033 -50.50 13.98 45.19
N VAL A 1034 -50.82 14.78 44.17
CA VAL A 1034 -51.81 15.87 44.20
C VAL A 1034 -52.93 15.54 43.22
N ILE A 1035 -54.11 15.24 43.75
CA ILE A 1035 -55.26 14.73 42.99
C ILE A 1035 -56.31 15.83 42.88
N ALA A 1036 -56.58 16.29 41.66
CA ALA A 1036 -57.64 17.23 41.31
C ALA A 1036 -58.89 16.50 40.80
N THR A 1037 -60.06 16.97 41.23
CA THR A 1037 -61.36 16.41 40.84
C THR A 1037 -62.32 17.52 40.42
N PHE A 1038 -63.20 17.20 39.46
CA PHE A 1038 -64.09 18.15 38.80
C PHE A 1038 -65.53 17.63 38.78
N GLN A 1039 -66.49 18.55 38.67
CA GLN A 1039 -67.93 18.26 38.65
C GLN A 1039 -68.61 19.07 37.54
N LEU A 1040 -69.60 18.47 36.87
CA LEU A 1040 -70.39 19.15 35.85
C LEU A 1040 -71.20 20.30 36.45
N THR A 1041 -71.19 21.43 35.77
CA THR A 1041 -71.99 22.62 36.10
C THR A 1041 -73.40 22.41 35.55
N ALA A 1042 -74.37 22.18 36.42
CA ALA A 1042 -75.72 21.82 36.01
C ALA A 1042 -76.41 22.92 35.19
N VAL A 1043 -76.99 22.54 34.06
CA VAL A 1043 -77.95 23.35 33.29
C VAL A 1043 -79.35 22.99 33.76
N ASP A 1044 -80.17 23.99 34.08
CA ASP A 1044 -81.53 23.78 34.63
C ASP A 1044 -82.47 23.09 33.61
N PRO A 1045 -83.43 22.26 34.06
CA PRO A 1045 -84.14 21.30 33.20
C PRO A 1045 -85.35 21.88 32.47
N VAL A 1046 -85.72 21.22 31.35
CA VAL A 1046 -87.02 21.36 30.69
C VAL A 1046 -87.63 19.97 30.48
N ASP A 1047 -88.94 19.87 30.70
CA ASP A 1047 -89.78 18.69 30.95
C ASP A 1047 -91.18 18.98 30.32
N PRO A 1048 -92.10 18.02 30.04
CA PRO A 1048 -92.03 16.54 29.93
C PRO A 1048 -92.51 15.96 28.56
N ASP A 1049 -92.13 14.70 28.23
CA ASP A 1049 -92.92 13.55 27.67
C ASP A 1049 -94.03 13.70 26.58
N PRO A 1050 -94.69 12.61 26.05
CA PRO A 1050 -94.36 11.16 26.06
C PRO A 1050 -94.52 10.42 24.69
N VAL A 1051 -93.81 9.30 24.47
CA VAL A 1051 -94.20 8.20 23.53
C VAL A 1051 -93.72 6.81 24.06
N ASP A 1052 -94.50 5.76 23.81
CA ASP A 1052 -94.42 4.36 24.30
C ASP A 1052 -94.95 3.43 23.16
N PRO A 1053 -94.84 2.07 23.12
CA PRO A 1053 -94.01 1.07 23.84
C PRO A 1053 -93.21 0.12 22.89
N GLU A 1054 -92.45 -0.85 23.45
CA GLU A 1054 -92.55 -2.33 23.23
C GLU A 1054 -91.25 -3.09 23.62
N PRO A 1055 -91.28 -4.41 23.95
CA PRO A 1055 -90.23 -5.08 24.73
C PRO A 1055 -89.50 -6.25 24.03
N ILE A 1056 -88.54 -6.91 24.72
CA ILE A 1056 -88.45 -8.39 24.93
C ILE A 1056 -87.16 -8.80 25.71
N LEU A 1057 -87.30 -9.72 26.66
CA LEU A 1057 -86.27 -10.43 27.47
C LEU A 1057 -86.02 -11.85 26.87
N PRO A 1058 -85.00 -12.71 27.23
CA PRO A 1058 -84.44 -12.85 28.60
C PRO A 1058 -82.97 -13.41 28.81
N VAL A 1059 -82.43 -13.30 30.05
CA VAL A 1059 -81.83 -14.37 30.95
C VAL A 1059 -80.66 -15.27 30.46
N LEU A 1060 -79.58 -15.62 31.21
CA LEU A 1060 -78.92 -15.23 32.51
C LEU A 1060 -77.39 -15.63 32.40
N ILE A 1061 -76.49 -15.97 33.36
CA ILE A 1061 -76.39 -16.53 34.76
C ILE A 1061 -75.08 -15.98 35.44
N GLU A 1062 -74.80 -16.37 36.71
CA GLU A 1062 -73.56 -16.19 37.52
C GLU A 1062 -72.24 -16.68 36.84
N GLY A 1063 -71.00 -16.56 37.36
CA GLY A 1063 -70.33 -16.24 38.66
C GLY A 1063 -68.95 -16.98 38.65
N ASP A 1064 -67.87 -16.69 39.38
CA ASP A 1064 -67.53 -16.03 40.66
C ASP A 1064 -66.07 -15.45 40.58
N TYR A 1065 -65.60 -14.49 41.40
CA TYR A 1065 -64.82 -14.64 42.67
C TYR A 1065 -63.79 -15.80 42.71
N PHE A 1066 -62.62 -15.79 43.37
CA PHE A 1066 -61.88 -14.93 44.34
C PHE A 1066 -60.39 -15.43 44.38
N ASP A 1067 -59.31 -14.86 44.96
CA ASP A 1067 -58.98 -13.60 45.66
C ASP A 1067 -57.43 -13.38 45.61
N ALA A 1068 -56.88 -12.28 46.17
CA ALA A 1068 -55.42 -12.04 46.35
C ALA A 1068 -54.92 -12.30 47.80
N PRO A 1069 -53.61 -12.55 48.03
CA PRO A 1069 -52.91 -11.71 49.02
C PRO A 1069 -51.38 -11.47 48.83
N GLN A 1070 -51.03 -10.19 48.88
CA GLN A 1070 -49.93 -9.52 49.63
C GLN A 1070 -48.78 -10.32 50.34
N ILE A 1071 -47.54 -9.88 50.04
CA ILE A 1071 -46.37 -9.58 50.92
C ILE A 1071 -45.83 -10.64 51.92
N VAL A 1072 -44.50 -10.92 51.86
CA VAL A 1072 -43.45 -10.83 52.93
C VAL A 1072 -42.19 -11.61 52.51
N ALA A 1073 -40.99 -11.08 52.82
CA ALA A 1073 -39.69 -11.66 52.46
C ALA A 1073 -39.01 -12.47 53.61
N SER A 1074 -38.09 -13.39 53.28
CA SER A 1074 -37.07 -13.89 54.23
C SER A 1074 -35.89 -14.68 53.60
N HIS A 1075 -34.68 -14.14 53.75
CA HIS A 1075 -33.37 -14.78 54.04
C HIS A 1075 -32.80 -16.02 53.30
N ARG A 1076 -31.66 -15.77 52.61
CA ARG A 1076 -30.34 -16.48 52.55
C ARG A 1076 -30.21 -17.99 52.87
N LEU A 1077 -29.45 -18.69 51.99
CA LEU A 1077 -28.53 -19.86 52.21
C LEU A 1077 -29.17 -21.26 52.47
N THR A 1078 -28.60 -22.43 52.11
CA THR A 1078 -27.21 -22.88 51.80
C THR A 1078 -27.06 -24.04 50.77
N ARG A 1079 -26.03 -23.98 49.89
CA ARG A 1079 -24.98 -25.00 49.55
C ARG A 1079 -25.26 -26.38 48.85
N ARG A 1080 -24.63 -26.56 47.66
CA ARG A 1080 -24.05 -27.76 46.94
C ARG A 1080 -24.87 -29.06 46.67
N ASP A 1081 -25.13 -29.35 45.37
CA ASP A 1081 -24.44 -30.32 44.45
C ASP A 1081 -24.06 -31.76 44.91
N PRO A 1082 -23.85 -32.80 44.04
CA PRO A 1082 -23.89 -32.85 42.54
C PRO A 1082 -24.52 -34.11 41.84
N GLN A 1083 -24.56 -34.07 40.49
CA GLN A 1083 -24.33 -35.16 39.48
C GLN A 1083 -25.38 -35.50 38.38
N SER A 1084 -24.87 -35.47 37.13
CA SER A 1084 -25.09 -36.34 35.95
C SER A 1084 -26.42 -36.42 35.17
N GLU A 1085 -26.35 -35.94 33.91
CA GLU A 1085 -26.77 -36.56 32.64
C GLU A 1085 -28.25 -36.91 32.34
N ALA A 1086 -28.78 -36.29 31.26
CA ALA A 1086 -29.07 -37.01 30.01
C ALA A 1086 -29.28 -36.03 28.82
N VAL A 1087 -28.83 -36.42 27.61
CA VAL A 1087 -28.93 -35.64 26.36
C VAL A 1087 -30.13 -36.09 25.53
N LEU A 1088 -30.79 -35.17 24.81
CA LEU A 1088 -31.44 -35.50 23.54
C LEU A 1088 -31.40 -34.33 22.54
N SER A 1089 -30.90 -34.60 21.33
CA SER A 1089 -30.90 -33.70 20.17
C SER A 1089 -31.86 -34.21 19.08
N ILE A 1090 -32.11 -33.41 18.04
CA ILE A 1090 -32.32 -33.85 16.64
C ILE A 1090 -32.35 -32.63 15.68
N THR A 1091 -32.06 -32.87 14.41
CA THR A 1091 -31.42 -31.90 13.50
C THR A 1091 -32.28 -31.46 12.30
N ARG A 1092 -32.11 -30.18 11.91
CA ARG A 1092 -32.21 -29.51 10.59
C ARG A 1092 -32.78 -30.27 9.37
N ALA A 1093 -33.56 -29.56 8.53
CA ALA A 1093 -33.80 -29.88 7.12
C ALA A 1093 -33.83 -28.60 6.23
N HIS A 1094 -33.48 -28.73 4.95
CA HIS A 1094 -33.46 -27.66 3.92
C HIS A 1094 -34.61 -27.82 2.91
N SER A 1095 -35.02 -26.73 2.23
CA SER A 1095 -35.22 -26.71 0.76
C SER A 1095 -35.58 -25.32 0.19
N GLU A 1096 -34.69 -24.79 -0.65
CA GLU A 1096 -34.89 -24.20 -2.00
C GLU A 1096 -35.98 -23.14 -2.33
N VAL A 1097 -35.66 -22.29 -3.32
CA VAL A 1097 -36.47 -21.19 -3.89
C VAL A 1097 -36.94 -21.57 -5.31
N PRO A 1098 -38.04 -21.00 -5.86
CA PRO A 1098 -37.83 -20.16 -7.06
C PRO A 1098 -38.82 -18.96 -7.27
N ASN A 1099 -38.30 -17.95 -7.99
CA ASN A 1099 -38.89 -16.74 -8.61
C ASN A 1099 -40.40 -16.72 -8.97
N SER A 1100 -41.06 -15.53 -8.89
CA SER A 1100 -41.34 -14.65 -10.07
C SER A 1100 -42.55 -13.65 -9.97
N THR A 1101 -42.31 -12.41 -10.46
CA THR A 1101 -43.20 -11.47 -11.22
C THR A 1101 -44.60 -10.94 -10.77
N THR A 1102 -44.66 -9.60 -10.61
CA THR A 1102 -45.59 -8.58 -11.19
C THR A 1102 -47.06 -8.37 -10.77
N LEU A 1103 -47.30 -7.20 -10.14
CA LEU A 1103 -48.09 -5.99 -10.56
C LEU A 1103 -49.64 -6.00 -10.76
N VAL A 1104 -50.16 -4.75 -10.81
CA VAL A 1104 -51.54 -4.24 -11.02
C VAL A 1104 -52.42 -4.32 -9.75
N ASP A 1105 -52.84 -3.25 -9.05
CA ASP A 1105 -53.12 -1.80 -9.31
C ASP A 1105 -54.61 -1.49 -9.64
N ASP A 1106 -55.18 -0.46 -8.98
CA ASP A 1106 -56.42 0.26 -9.34
C ASP A 1106 -56.70 1.44 -8.37
N GLU A 1107 -56.54 2.67 -8.89
CA GLU A 1107 -57.19 3.99 -8.63
C GLU A 1107 -57.98 4.26 -7.31
N ASN A 1108 -57.94 5.46 -6.72
CA ASN A 1108 -58.36 6.76 -7.30
C ASN A 1108 -57.79 7.99 -6.50
N PRO A 1109 -57.77 9.22 -7.05
CA PRO A 1109 -56.82 10.27 -6.65
C PRO A 1109 -57.45 11.57 -6.09
N ASP A 1110 -56.60 12.59 -5.85
CA ASP A 1110 -56.93 13.96 -6.29
C ASP A 1110 -55.68 14.77 -6.69
N ASN A 1111 -55.82 15.65 -7.69
CA ASN A 1111 -54.75 16.25 -8.53
C ASN A 1111 -54.12 17.53 -7.89
N PRO A 1112 -52.88 18.01 -8.25
CA PRO A 1112 -52.53 18.43 -9.63
C PRO A 1112 -51.08 18.15 -10.11
N SER A 1113 -50.97 17.18 -11.02
CA SER A 1113 -50.21 17.13 -12.29
C SER A 1113 -48.93 17.99 -12.57
N VAL A 1114 -47.86 17.31 -13.01
CA VAL A 1114 -47.20 17.40 -14.36
C VAL A 1114 -46.53 18.74 -14.76
N ILE A 1115 -45.26 18.81 -15.21
CA ILE A 1115 -44.70 18.35 -16.51
C ILE A 1115 -43.30 17.70 -16.38
N THR A 1116 -43.01 16.74 -17.27
CA THR A 1116 -41.75 16.00 -17.44
C THR A 1116 -40.77 16.63 -18.43
N ALA A 1117 -39.46 16.43 -18.19
CA ALA A 1117 -38.47 16.19 -19.24
C ALA A 1117 -37.34 15.32 -18.67
N ALA A 1118 -36.72 14.48 -19.49
CA ALA A 1118 -35.51 13.73 -19.17
C ALA A 1118 -34.48 13.99 -20.27
N ASP A 1119 -33.20 14.05 -19.92
CA ASP A 1119 -32.09 13.61 -20.77
C ASP A 1119 -30.76 13.52 -19.99
N ILE A 1120 -30.10 12.36 -20.11
CA ILE A 1120 -28.64 12.12 -20.09
C ILE A 1120 -27.81 12.55 -18.84
N VAL A 1121 -27.66 11.59 -17.91
CA VAL A 1121 -26.39 11.06 -17.34
C VAL A 1121 -25.19 12.01 -17.15
N THR A 1122 -24.85 12.30 -15.88
CA THR A 1122 -23.71 11.66 -15.17
C THR A 1122 -23.89 11.74 -13.65
N GLU A 1123 -23.17 10.87 -12.91
CA GLU A 1123 -22.84 10.89 -11.47
C GLU A 1123 -23.77 11.59 -10.47
N GLY A 1124 -24.34 10.82 -9.54
CA GLY A 1124 -25.19 11.35 -8.47
C GLY A 1124 -25.00 10.68 -7.12
N ARG A 1125 -24.94 11.51 -6.06
CA ARG A 1125 -25.34 11.16 -4.70
C ARG A 1125 -26.17 12.31 -4.12
N THR A 1126 -27.30 11.99 -3.51
CA THR A 1126 -28.16 12.93 -2.79
C THR A 1126 -28.62 12.28 -1.50
N ILE A 1127 -28.43 12.95 -0.36
CA ILE A 1127 -28.85 12.45 0.96
C ILE A 1127 -29.99 13.35 1.48
N THR A 1128 -31.06 12.72 1.94
CA THR A 1128 -32.22 13.39 2.55
C THR A 1128 -32.11 13.31 4.06
N LEU A 1129 -32.21 14.44 4.75
CA LEU A 1129 -32.23 14.50 6.21
C LEU A 1129 -33.66 14.60 6.75
N GLN A 1130 -33.94 13.84 7.80
CA GLN A 1130 -35.15 13.96 8.63
C GLN A 1130 -34.70 14.38 10.04
N ALA A 1131 -35.47 15.24 10.72
CA ALA A 1131 -35.14 15.74 12.04
C ALA A 1131 -36.36 15.68 12.97
N GLU A 1132 -36.20 15.01 14.11
CA GLU A 1132 -37.14 15.08 15.24
C GLU A 1132 -36.59 16.05 16.30
N ALA A 1133 -37.50 16.68 17.06
CA ALA A 1133 -37.13 17.69 18.06
C ALA A 1133 -37.64 17.30 19.45
N TYR A 1134 -36.71 16.96 20.35
CA TYR A 1134 -36.97 16.88 21.78
C TYR A 1134 -36.53 18.17 22.45
N GLY A 1135 -37.44 18.81 23.19
CA GLY A 1135 -37.21 20.14 23.76
C GLY A 1135 -36.61 20.09 25.16
N ASP A 1136 -35.30 20.29 25.29
CA ASP A 1136 -34.69 20.71 26.56
C ASP A 1136 -33.41 21.56 26.39
N GLY A 1137 -33.60 22.79 25.90
CA GLY A 1137 -32.81 23.96 26.30
C GLY A 1137 -31.31 24.08 25.91
N ARG A 1138 -30.66 23.06 25.34
CA ARG A 1138 -29.22 23.11 24.99
C ARG A 1138 -28.99 22.96 23.49
N ALA A 1139 -28.47 24.01 22.84
CA ALA A 1139 -28.10 23.98 21.43
C ALA A 1139 -26.67 23.47 21.24
N VAL A 1140 -26.52 22.23 20.77
CA VAL A 1140 -25.26 21.71 20.23
C VAL A 1140 -25.38 21.67 18.71
N HIS A 1141 -24.62 22.53 18.03
CA HIS A 1141 -24.53 22.50 16.56
C HIS A 1141 -23.34 21.64 16.12
N ARG A 1142 -23.60 20.40 15.70
CA ARG A 1142 -22.77 19.71 14.71
C ARG A 1142 -23.67 19.27 13.55
N VAL A 1143 -23.41 19.85 12.38
CA VAL A 1143 -23.88 19.35 11.07
C VAL A 1143 -22.62 19.17 10.26
N LEU A 1144 -22.30 17.93 9.91
CA LEU A 1144 -21.14 17.61 9.08
C LEU A 1144 -21.52 17.86 7.61
N LEU A 1145 -20.74 18.70 6.92
CA LEU A 1145 -20.83 18.94 5.50
C LEU A 1145 -19.41 18.91 4.94
N ILE A 1146 -19.09 17.82 4.23
CA ILE A 1146 -17.86 17.69 3.45
C ILE A 1146 -18.18 18.14 2.03
N THR A 1147 -17.45 19.12 1.52
CA THR A 1147 -17.40 19.49 0.10
C THR A 1147 -15.98 19.92 -0.25
N GLU A 1148 -15.33 19.17 -1.14
CA GLU A 1148 -14.06 19.55 -1.75
C GLU A 1148 -14.25 20.80 -2.63
N GLY A 1149 -13.23 21.67 -2.74
CA GLY A 1149 -13.29 22.75 -3.72
C GLY A 1149 -12.39 23.96 -3.49
N SER A 1150 -11.18 23.92 -4.05
CA SER A 1150 -10.30 25.06 -4.39
C SER A 1150 -9.78 25.99 -3.28
N GLU A 1151 -8.46 26.13 -3.26
CA GLU A 1151 -7.73 27.09 -2.44
C GLU A 1151 -7.94 28.53 -2.96
N ASN A 1152 -8.63 29.39 -2.18
CA ASN A 1152 -8.31 30.83 -2.01
C ASN A 1152 -9.31 31.59 -1.09
N GLU A 1153 -10.56 31.12 -0.89
CA GLU A 1153 -11.55 31.89 -0.07
C GLU A 1153 -11.43 31.68 1.46
N ILE A 1154 -10.74 30.64 1.93
CA ILE A 1154 -10.73 30.20 3.34
C ILE A 1154 -10.22 31.28 4.31
N ILE A 1155 -9.23 32.09 3.90
CA ILE A 1155 -8.53 33.06 4.76
C ILE A 1155 -9.46 34.16 5.32
N THR A 1156 -10.64 34.39 4.73
CA THR A 1156 -11.50 35.54 5.13
C THR A 1156 -12.54 35.21 6.21
N GLN A 1157 -12.84 33.93 6.52
CA GLN A 1157 -13.90 33.58 7.51
C GLN A 1157 -13.39 33.21 8.92
N ALA A 1158 -12.12 32.82 9.07
CA ALA A 1158 -11.51 32.51 10.37
C ALA A 1158 -11.50 33.70 11.36
N ALA A 1159 -11.49 34.94 10.84
CA ALA A 1159 -11.38 36.18 11.59
C ALA A 1159 -12.59 36.55 12.49
N SER A 1160 -13.55 35.66 12.68
CA SER A 1160 -14.82 35.93 13.38
C SER A 1160 -14.89 35.46 14.84
N ARG A 1161 -13.91 34.68 15.35
CA ARG A 1161 -13.98 34.04 16.68
C ARG A 1161 -12.87 34.38 17.69
N PHE A 1162 -11.81 35.07 17.29
CA PHE A 1162 -10.73 35.48 18.20
C PHE A 1162 -10.65 37.01 18.32
N THR A 1163 -10.65 37.52 19.55
CA THR A 1163 -10.47 38.97 19.83
C THR A 1163 -9.03 39.28 20.23
N GLY A 1164 -8.12 39.13 19.26
CA GLY A 1164 -6.70 39.51 19.34
C GLY A 1164 -6.24 40.13 18.02
N ALA A 1165 -5.15 40.91 18.05
CA ALA A 1165 -4.67 41.62 16.86
C ALA A 1165 -3.77 40.71 16.00
N PHE A 1166 -4.30 40.22 14.89
CA PHE A 1166 -3.50 39.62 13.83
C PHE A 1166 -2.72 40.71 13.07
N THR A 1167 -1.44 40.48 12.82
CA THR A 1167 -0.66 41.26 11.84
C THR A 1167 -0.27 40.32 10.71
N LEU A 1168 -0.60 40.70 9.48
CA LEU A 1168 -0.27 39.93 8.27
C LEU A 1168 0.89 40.62 7.57
N ILE A 1169 1.95 39.86 7.27
CA ILE A 1169 3.14 40.34 6.56
C ILE A 1169 3.27 39.52 5.28
N GLU A 1170 3.18 40.20 4.14
CA GLU A 1170 3.58 39.67 2.83
C GLU A 1170 5.00 40.13 2.53
N GLU A 1171 5.95 39.19 2.45
CA GLU A 1171 7.28 39.47 1.92
C GLU A 1171 7.73 38.32 1.00
N GLN A 1172 8.09 38.64 -0.24
CA GLN A 1172 8.58 37.70 -1.26
C GLN A 1172 7.65 36.49 -1.55
N GLY A 1173 6.34 36.65 -1.37
CA GLY A 1173 5.33 35.61 -1.66
C GLY A 1173 5.05 34.66 -0.50
N ARG A 1174 5.72 34.85 0.65
CA ARG A 1174 5.36 34.18 1.91
C ARG A 1174 4.31 35.00 2.64
N VAL A 1175 3.34 34.32 3.25
CA VAL A 1175 2.29 34.92 4.07
C VAL A 1175 2.53 34.51 5.52
N THR A 1176 2.98 35.44 6.35
CA THR A 1176 3.15 35.21 7.79
C THR A 1176 1.99 35.81 8.57
N THR A 1177 1.37 35.02 9.44
CA THR A 1177 0.34 35.45 10.39
C THR A 1177 0.69 34.97 11.80
N TRP A 1178 0.27 35.70 12.82
CA TRP A 1178 0.45 35.29 14.21
C TRP A 1178 -0.76 35.62 15.09
N ALA A 1179 -0.93 34.84 16.15
CA ALA A 1179 -1.96 35.00 17.16
C ALA A 1179 -1.35 35.01 18.57
N PRO A 1180 -1.70 35.99 19.44
CA PRO A 1180 -1.24 36.00 20.82
C PRO A 1180 -1.95 34.91 21.64
N LEU A 1181 -1.18 34.17 22.44
CA LEU A 1181 -1.67 33.14 23.36
C LEU A 1181 -1.81 33.70 24.79
N PRO A 1182 -2.52 33.00 25.70
CA PRO A 1182 -2.60 33.37 27.11
C PRO A 1182 -1.21 33.48 27.77
N GLN A 1183 -1.11 34.21 28.88
CA GLN A 1183 0.13 34.21 29.68
C GLN A 1183 0.23 32.92 30.50
N ILE A 1184 1.22 32.10 30.19
CA ILE A 1184 1.56 30.87 30.92
C ILE A 1184 2.80 31.17 31.78
N ASN A 1185 2.72 30.87 33.09
CA ASN A 1185 3.76 31.12 34.10
C ASN A 1185 4.37 32.54 34.08
N GLY A 1186 3.60 33.54 33.62
CA GLY A 1186 4.00 34.95 33.53
C GLY A 1186 4.65 35.37 32.20
N HIS A 1187 5.00 34.41 31.34
CA HIS A 1187 5.58 34.66 30.02
C HIS A 1187 4.47 34.97 28.99
N GLN A 1188 4.78 35.77 27.97
CA GLN A 1188 3.91 35.97 26.81
C GLN A 1188 4.31 35.00 25.70
N TRP A 1189 3.31 34.39 25.07
CA TRP A 1189 3.47 33.43 23.98
C TRP A 1189 2.72 33.91 22.73
N ARG A 1190 3.22 33.59 21.55
CA ARG A 1190 2.47 33.70 20.28
C ARG A 1190 2.67 32.45 19.43
N ALA A 1191 1.61 32.03 18.74
CA ALA A 1191 1.70 31.06 17.66
C ALA A 1191 1.90 31.81 16.33
N VAL A 1192 2.77 31.32 15.46
CA VAL A 1192 3.10 31.94 14.17
C VAL A 1192 3.00 30.90 13.08
N VAL A 1193 2.31 31.24 11.99
CA VAL A 1193 2.15 30.42 10.79
C VAL A 1193 2.72 31.17 9.61
N GLU A 1194 3.66 30.55 8.90
CA GLU A 1194 4.18 31.02 7.60
C GLU A 1194 3.79 30.01 6.52
N THR A 1195 3.01 30.44 5.54
CA THR A 1195 2.73 29.66 4.32
C THR A 1195 3.69 30.10 3.22
N GLN A 1196 4.35 29.11 2.60
CA GLN A 1196 5.27 29.28 1.49
C GLN A 1196 4.55 29.28 0.13
N PRO A 1197 5.19 29.76 -0.96
CA PRO A 1197 4.58 29.82 -2.30
C PRO A 1197 4.26 28.47 -2.96
N ASP A 1198 4.72 27.37 -2.36
CA ASP A 1198 4.53 25.98 -2.78
C ASP A 1198 3.40 25.26 -2.01
N GLY A 1199 2.78 25.93 -1.04
CA GLY A 1199 1.73 25.39 -0.18
C GLY A 1199 2.22 24.88 1.19
N GLU A 1200 3.53 24.66 1.40
CA GLU A 1200 4.02 24.27 2.73
C GLU A 1200 3.69 25.34 3.78
N SER A 1201 3.00 24.93 4.85
CA SER A 1201 2.73 25.80 5.99
C SER A 1201 3.53 25.35 7.20
N ARG A 1202 4.32 26.28 7.76
CA ARG A 1202 5.19 26.03 8.92
C ARG A 1202 4.62 26.71 10.14
N LEU A 1203 4.50 25.95 11.23
CA LEU A 1203 4.01 26.41 12.52
C LEU A 1203 5.17 26.44 13.51
N TRP A 1204 5.30 27.56 14.22
CA TRP A 1204 6.19 27.67 15.35
C TRP A 1204 5.56 28.45 16.48
N TYR A 1205 6.11 28.24 17.68
CA TYR A 1205 5.73 28.98 18.87
C TYR A 1205 6.88 29.88 19.28
N GLU A 1206 6.53 31.07 19.76
CA GLU A 1206 7.49 32.02 20.28
C GLU A 1206 7.14 32.45 21.70
N VAL A 1207 8.16 32.56 22.54
CA VAL A 1207 8.04 33.01 23.94
C VAL A 1207 8.89 34.26 24.16
N CYS A 1208 8.35 35.21 24.94
CA CYS A 1208 9.03 36.44 25.34
C CYS A 1208 9.12 36.52 26.87
N GLU A 1209 10.34 36.68 27.40
CA GLU A 1209 10.60 36.72 28.85
C GLU A 1209 10.35 38.10 29.48
N ALA A 1210 10.51 39.20 28.74
CA ALA A 1210 10.20 40.54 29.22
C ALA A 1210 9.98 41.57 28.09
N GLN A 1211 8.91 42.36 28.20
CA GLN A 1211 8.53 43.48 27.31
C GLN A 1211 8.45 43.13 25.81
N CYS A 1212 7.25 42.76 25.37
CA CYS A 1212 6.91 42.28 24.02
C CYS A 1212 6.75 43.41 22.97
N ASP A 1213 7.41 44.55 23.15
CA ASP A 1213 7.17 45.76 22.36
C ASP A 1213 7.89 45.75 20.98
N ASN A 1214 8.72 44.73 20.72
CA ASN A 1214 9.58 44.61 19.53
C ASN A 1214 9.83 43.15 19.13
N GLU A 1215 9.95 42.86 17.82
CA GLU A 1215 10.25 41.53 17.25
C GLU A 1215 11.56 40.87 17.76
N LEU A 1216 12.47 41.63 18.36
CA LEU A 1216 13.82 41.16 18.74
C LEU A 1216 13.90 40.43 20.10
N ASN A 1217 12.79 40.30 20.84
CA ASN A 1217 12.75 39.73 22.19
C ASN A 1217 12.13 38.31 22.25
N TRP A 1218 11.84 37.70 21.10
CA TRP A 1218 11.17 36.40 21.00
C TRP A 1218 12.17 35.26 20.80
N ALA A 1219 12.05 34.20 21.61
CA ALA A 1219 12.74 32.92 21.42
C ALA A 1219 11.83 31.95 20.63
N HIS A 1220 12.42 31.08 19.81
CA HIS A 1220 11.75 30.52 18.61
C HIS A 1220 11.98 28.99 18.53
N SER A 1221 10.91 28.20 18.38
CA SER A 1221 10.99 26.73 18.20
C SER A 1221 9.92 26.25 17.20
N SER A 1222 10.35 25.52 16.15
CA SER A 1222 9.59 25.34 14.91
C SER A 1222 9.46 23.88 14.47
N VAL A 1223 8.29 23.51 13.94
CA VAL A 1223 8.03 22.23 13.26
C VAL A 1223 7.56 22.47 11.83
N THR A 1224 7.91 21.55 10.93
CA THR A 1224 7.42 21.53 9.53
C THR A 1224 6.44 20.38 9.40
N LEU A 1225 5.29 20.62 8.76
CA LEU A 1225 4.24 19.63 8.53
C LEU A 1225 4.01 19.45 7.01
N PRO A 1226 3.59 18.26 6.54
CA PRO A 1226 3.14 18.06 5.16
C PRO A 1226 1.97 19.00 4.80
N GLY A 1227 1.90 19.42 3.53
CA GLY A 1227 0.99 20.49 3.07
C GLY A 1227 -0.50 20.19 3.28
N ASP A 1228 -0.87 18.91 3.33
CA ASP A 1228 -2.22 18.40 3.57
C ASP A 1228 -2.67 18.47 5.05
N GLN A 1229 -1.78 18.80 5.99
CA GLN A 1229 -2.08 18.94 7.44
C GLN A 1229 -2.55 20.36 7.84
N ALA A 1230 -3.34 21.03 6.99
CA ALA A 1230 -3.84 22.38 7.29
C ALA A 1230 -4.82 22.38 8.49
N PHE A 1231 -4.58 23.27 9.46
CA PHE A 1231 -5.25 23.28 10.78
C PHE A 1231 -6.80 23.37 10.70
N GLU A 1232 -7.49 22.32 11.17
CA GLU A 1232 -8.90 22.43 11.55
C GLU A 1232 -9.08 23.13 12.92
N ALA A 1233 -10.22 23.79 13.09
CA ALA A 1233 -10.54 24.56 14.29
C ALA A 1233 -11.09 23.68 15.44
N GLY A 1234 -10.20 23.05 16.21
CA GLY A 1234 -10.57 22.31 17.43
C GLY A 1234 -9.45 21.92 18.39
N ASN A 1235 -8.18 22.13 18.02
CA ASN A 1235 -7.03 21.56 18.73
C ASN A 1235 -6.81 22.17 20.13
N GLU A 1236 -6.41 21.33 21.08
CA GLU A 1236 -6.21 21.66 22.50
C GLU A 1236 -4.71 21.55 22.87
N ILE A 1237 -4.22 22.40 23.77
CA ILE A 1237 -2.78 22.46 24.13
C ILE A 1237 -2.65 22.28 25.64
N GLU A 1238 -1.90 21.25 26.04
CA GLU A 1238 -1.60 20.88 27.42
C GLU A 1238 -0.11 21.13 27.70
N VAL A 1239 0.23 21.60 28.90
CA VAL A 1239 1.62 21.92 29.28
C VAL A 1239 1.90 21.35 30.67
N GLU A 1240 2.84 20.41 30.73
CA GLU A 1240 3.28 19.77 31.98
C GLU A 1240 4.74 20.15 32.28
N GLU A 1241 5.00 20.56 33.52
CA GLU A 1241 6.36 20.65 34.07
C GLU A 1241 6.68 19.34 34.82
N ASP A 1242 7.61 18.54 34.30
CA ASP A 1242 8.24 17.50 35.13
C ASP A 1242 9.35 18.13 35.97
N ILE A 1243 9.42 17.73 37.24
CA ILE A 1243 10.16 18.40 38.31
C ILE A 1243 11.69 18.20 38.17
N LEU A 1244 12.16 17.49 37.13
CA LEU A 1244 13.55 17.15 36.92
C LEU A 1244 14.15 17.56 35.55
N GLU A 1245 13.44 17.46 34.42
CA GLU A 1245 14.04 17.69 33.08
C GLU A 1245 13.23 18.59 32.11
N GLY A 1246 12.55 19.63 32.61
CA GLY A 1246 12.11 20.77 31.80
C GLY A 1246 10.60 20.90 31.56
N VAL A 1247 10.23 21.75 30.60
CA VAL A 1247 8.82 22.03 30.24
C VAL A 1247 8.47 21.24 28.99
N GLN A 1248 7.50 20.33 29.08
CA GLN A 1248 6.93 19.66 27.90
C GLN A 1248 5.61 20.33 27.50
N MET A 1249 5.38 20.41 26.20
CA MET A 1249 4.11 20.86 25.63
C MET A 1249 3.51 19.72 24.79
N ARG A 1250 2.25 19.37 25.03
CA ARG A 1250 1.45 18.47 24.20
C ARG A 1250 0.47 19.28 23.37
N ILE A 1251 0.27 18.88 22.11
CA ILE A 1251 -0.75 19.44 21.22
C ILE A 1251 -1.65 18.30 20.78
N LYS A 1252 -2.95 18.39 21.09
CA LYS A 1252 -3.96 17.40 20.71
C LYS A 1252 -4.66 17.86 19.45
N THR A 1253 -4.43 17.15 18.34
CA THR A 1253 -5.08 17.39 17.05
C THR A 1253 -6.32 16.52 16.87
N ASN A 1254 -7.34 17.02 16.13
CA ASN A 1254 -8.54 16.25 15.79
C ASN A 1254 -8.26 14.97 14.96
N VAL A 1255 -7.08 14.88 14.34
CA VAL A 1255 -6.54 13.64 13.77
C VAL A 1255 -5.48 13.10 14.73
N THR A 1256 -5.59 11.84 15.15
CA THR A 1256 -4.91 11.30 16.33
C THR A 1256 -3.41 11.07 16.12
N ARG A 1257 -2.60 12.10 16.42
CA ARG A 1257 -1.14 11.98 16.62
C ARG A 1257 -0.72 12.91 17.76
N GLU A 1258 -0.05 12.36 18.78
CA GLU A 1258 0.65 13.17 19.78
C GLU A 1258 2.05 13.54 19.26
N ILE A 1259 2.46 14.80 19.47
CA ILE A 1259 3.78 15.30 19.12
C ILE A 1259 4.44 15.79 20.40
N HIS A 1260 5.55 15.15 20.77
CA HIS A 1260 6.33 15.46 21.97
C HIS A 1260 7.45 16.47 21.65
N PHE A 1261 7.75 17.35 22.61
CA PHE A 1261 8.72 18.44 22.51
C PHE A 1261 9.72 18.42 23.67
#